data_AF-A0A849QEC7-F1
#
_entry.id   AF-A0A849QEC7-F1
#
_cell.length_a   1.000
_cell.length_b   1.000
_cell.length_c   1.000
_cell.angle_alpha   90.00
_cell.angle_beta   90.00
_cell.angle_gamma   90.00
#
_symmetry.space_group_name_H-M   'P 1'
#
loop_
_entity.id
_entity.type
_entity.pdbx_description
1 polymer ?
#
loop_
_entity_poly.entity_id
_entity_poly.type
_entity_poly.pdbx_seq_one_letter_code
_entity_poly.pdbx_strand_id
1 'polypeptide(L)'
;MDIHAWRRELDRLSEMKGMLATINPSTEQQTDPQVRQLYDVYAKLTGLDKDLSDTSGLSVLKKRKISGQVEKASKNIKEDFMRVVRDFAEIFRKEQRDFAAMLPRIQYFKPAETKTLASLSFPSIGAGDIDDFETLYKYGKTFSQHYLALHQDFVREVKGKLDENKRTLETYERHISIDRGEVPTTASIDEVANLPMTDLIPIMEKLKLDETYLDGRKDEVSKMLSVSLITEVESLQTSVETSSRLGLDLPMDFTKQLRVIARDSSKANNLTALISLENQLDAARLKMSNMLRDRIINMKHEVTAKIVEGGIPTTSDVIPVPPDVVPEADNIASLLSAYQKMVEWSGQVKISLKDRVVDALNDVEKATDFPDDAGIKDIISVRKFVADSKKELKHAEIDSMIKIHIKAKTMVDEYNKNITDQIRSYITRFNELATSADKVLDYAQLSKKAPKVEELEGGTVFLLESLANLRKAVESGVGTFREAAGQEIDAIISDLQTIKPAYAEIFMPIISELDEAKSRMSVMEEFGEIRSEMRSTKEAILAKAKDALENLRYRLGVKIRLAAAKLMGAGVEIPKEAQEAIGELNSVSIAADTVFSLPAIARKMVELYEHKITAKVIEALDAETVELKTSFGRAEVIGVDLKKELKVLDKIISKPPQELEDAAEYFDRIRALTTSTKVHDKIKNRANESYEQLKSAITLFEDQGMPETVVRLKTLLEKVPEQLSAESQHVNEALDVCLTLATIQDEMLSIVQGISRKDGEKHLENLKNKSKYYSTIKRVYESQPADFSKLIYPLKELQEAENSLEKSETLDEAIIHFNKIDELRRGWVDKASKMNDWHKSVKMFMAGFSPAASQDDRNKFIDDATRKIRETYSREDISSYLGWALKEIAETMVEKRG
;
A
#
# COMPACT_ATOMS: atom_id res chain seq x y z
N MET A 1 -77.92 93.87 -62.31
CA MET A 1 -77.26 92.56 -62.44
C MET A 1 -78.06 91.55 -61.66
N ASP A 2 -78.14 90.31 -62.14
CA ASP A 2 -78.68 89.22 -61.34
C ASP A 2 -77.68 88.82 -60.24
N ILE A 3 -78.15 88.02 -59.28
CA ILE A 3 -77.36 87.57 -58.14
C ILE A 3 -76.16 86.70 -58.58
N HIS A 4 -76.36 85.86 -59.59
CA HIS A 4 -75.30 85.01 -60.11
C HIS A 4 -74.16 85.79 -60.77
N ALA A 5 -74.44 86.93 -61.42
CA ALA A 5 -73.41 87.82 -61.95
C ALA A 5 -72.64 88.51 -60.82
N TRP A 6 -73.31 88.97 -59.76
CA TRP A 6 -72.62 89.54 -58.59
C TRP A 6 -71.67 88.54 -57.92
N ARG A 7 -72.08 87.27 -57.80
CA ARG A 7 -71.20 86.24 -57.25
C ARG A 7 -69.91 86.09 -58.06
N ARG A 8 -70.03 86.04 -59.39
CA ARG A 8 -68.88 85.91 -60.29
C ARG A 8 -67.90 87.07 -60.18
N GLU A 9 -68.39 88.30 -60.10
CA GLU A 9 -67.51 89.47 -59.95
C GLU A 9 -66.86 89.54 -58.57
N LEU A 10 -67.53 89.10 -57.50
CA LEU A 10 -66.91 89.01 -56.17
C LEU A 10 -65.83 87.92 -56.10
N ASP A 11 -66.07 86.77 -56.74
CA ASP A 11 -65.06 85.71 -56.82
C ASP A 11 -63.82 86.19 -57.61
N ARG A 12 -64.00 86.93 -58.71
CA ARG A 12 -62.89 87.59 -59.44
C ARG A 12 -62.18 88.65 -58.60
N LEU A 13 -62.91 89.41 -57.77
CA LEU A 13 -62.32 90.42 -56.88
C LEU A 13 -61.48 89.74 -55.78
N SER A 14 -61.94 88.59 -55.28
CA SER A 14 -61.19 87.73 -54.36
C SER A 14 -59.92 87.14 -55.00
N GLU A 15 -59.99 86.73 -56.27
CA GLU A 15 -58.79 86.35 -57.02
C GLU A 15 -57.80 87.52 -57.16
N MET A 16 -58.29 88.72 -57.44
CA MET A 16 -57.48 89.93 -57.55
C MET A 16 -56.82 90.32 -56.21
N LYS A 17 -57.49 90.04 -55.08
CA LYS A 17 -56.90 90.10 -53.73
C LYS A 17 -55.70 89.16 -53.62
N GLY A 18 -55.85 87.92 -54.07
CA GLY A 18 -54.78 86.93 -54.11
C GLY A 18 -53.59 87.37 -54.98
N MET A 19 -53.85 88.04 -56.10
CA MET A 19 -52.78 88.59 -56.96
C MET A 19 -51.95 89.66 -56.24
N LEU A 20 -52.60 90.56 -55.49
CA LEU A 20 -51.92 91.58 -54.67
C LEU A 20 -51.08 90.94 -53.56
N ALA A 21 -51.66 89.99 -52.82
CA ALA A 21 -50.95 89.26 -51.78
C ALA A 21 -49.73 88.48 -52.31
N THR A 22 -49.81 87.99 -53.56
CA THR A 22 -48.69 87.31 -54.23
C THR A 22 -47.54 88.26 -54.55
N ILE A 23 -47.84 89.50 -54.93
CA ILE A 23 -46.83 90.52 -55.23
C ILE A 23 -46.19 91.03 -53.94
N ASN A 24 -47.04 91.35 -52.96
CA ASN A 24 -46.65 91.82 -51.65
C ASN A 24 -47.61 91.26 -50.58
N PRO A 25 -47.17 90.27 -49.77
CA PRO A 25 -48.01 89.65 -48.75
C PRO A 25 -48.62 90.63 -47.75
N SER A 26 -48.00 91.79 -47.51
CA SER A 26 -48.52 92.80 -46.58
C SER A 26 -49.82 93.47 -47.03
N THR A 27 -50.18 93.37 -48.31
CA THR A 27 -51.42 93.94 -48.88
C THR A 27 -52.67 93.14 -48.54
N GLU A 28 -52.52 91.88 -48.08
CA GLU A 28 -53.66 91.03 -47.70
C GLU A 28 -54.45 91.63 -46.53
N GLN A 29 -53.76 92.24 -45.55
CA GLN A 29 -54.41 92.87 -44.39
C GLN A 29 -55.29 94.06 -44.76
N GLN A 30 -54.99 94.74 -45.86
CA GLN A 30 -55.75 95.91 -46.34
C GLN A 30 -56.94 95.50 -47.21
N THR A 31 -56.79 94.42 -47.98
CA THR A 31 -57.74 94.01 -49.03
C THR A 31 -58.76 92.99 -48.55
N ASP A 32 -58.42 92.13 -47.58
CA ASP A 32 -59.31 91.08 -47.04
C ASP A 32 -60.58 91.62 -46.36
N PRO A 33 -60.51 92.64 -45.49
CA PRO A 33 -61.72 93.19 -44.85
C PRO A 33 -62.71 93.77 -45.88
N GLN A 34 -62.19 94.37 -46.96
CA GLN A 34 -63.00 95.01 -48.01
C GLN A 34 -63.77 93.96 -48.82
N VAL A 35 -63.11 92.87 -49.22
CA VAL A 35 -63.74 91.76 -49.94
C VAL A 35 -64.75 91.03 -49.05
N ARG A 36 -64.43 90.81 -47.77
CA ARG A 36 -65.35 90.18 -46.82
C ARG A 36 -66.61 91.01 -46.60
N GLN A 37 -66.47 92.32 -46.45
CA GLN A 37 -67.61 93.23 -46.32
C GLN A 37 -68.54 93.14 -47.55
N LEU A 38 -67.98 93.02 -48.76
CA LEU A 38 -68.78 92.84 -49.98
C LEU A 38 -69.52 91.50 -50.01
N TYR A 39 -68.90 90.40 -49.57
CA TYR A 39 -69.59 89.12 -49.43
C TYR A 39 -70.70 89.16 -48.37
N ASP A 40 -70.52 89.90 -47.27
CA ASP A 40 -71.56 90.07 -46.25
C ASP A 40 -72.76 90.89 -46.80
N VAL A 41 -72.49 91.94 -47.59
CA VAL A 41 -73.54 92.72 -48.28
C VAL A 41 -74.24 91.86 -49.34
N TYR A 42 -73.51 91.03 -50.08
CA TYR A 42 -74.06 90.08 -51.03
C TYR A 42 -74.93 89.02 -50.34
N ALA A 43 -74.50 88.45 -49.21
CA ALA A 43 -75.29 87.49 -48.45
C ALA A 43 -76.64 88.09 -48.01
N LYS A 44 -76.63 89.35 -47.54
CA LYS A 44 -77.86 90.09 -47.22
C LYS A 44 -78.75 90.27 -48.45
N LEU A 45 -78.17 90.61 -49.62
CA LEU A 45 -78.91 90.72 -50.88
C LEU A 45 -79.56 89.38 -51.27
N THR A 46 -78.83 88.26 -51.17
CA THR A 46 -79.36 86.93 -51.49
C THR A 46 -80.46 86.47 -50.54
N GLY A 47 -80.35 86.79 -49.25
CA GLY A 47 -81.41 86.52 -48.28
C GLY A 47 -82.68 87.30 -48.61
N LEU A 48 -82.54 88.60 -48.91
CA LEU A 48 -83.67 89.46 -49.27
C LEU A 48 -84.33 89.06 -50.61
N ASP A 49 -83.55 88.58 -51.58
CA ASP A 49 -84.09 88.11 -52.86
C ASP A 49 -84.80 86.76 -52.74
N LYS A 50 -84.28 85.86 -51.91
CA LYS A 50 -84.97 84.61 -51.57
C LYS A 50 -86.28 84.88 -50.82
N ASP A 51 -86.26 85.79 -49.84
CA ASP A 51 -87.47 86.24 -49.16
C ASP A 51 -88.47 86.85 -50.16
N LEU A 52 -88.01 87.52 -51.22
CA LEU A 52 -88.85 88.05 -52.29
C LEU A 52 -89.43 86.94 -53.18
N SER A 53 -88.66 85.89 -53.50
CA SER A 53 -89.11 84.77 -54.32
C SER A 53 -90.09 83.85 -53.60
N ASP A 54 -89.90 83.60 -52.31
CA ASP A 54 -90.74 82.71 -51.48
C ASP A 54 -92.08 83.36 -51.04
N THR A 55 -92.43 84.54 -51.57
CA THR A 55 -93.62 85.32 -51.18
C THR A 55 -94.96 84.84 -51.73
N SER A 56 -95.12 83.57 -52.12
CA SER A 56 -96.41 83.01 -52.57
C SER A 56 -97.41 82.93 -51.39
N GLY A 57 -98.05 84.05 -51.07
CA GLY A 57 -99.03 84.18 -49.97
C GLY A 57 -98.94 85.46 -49.13
N LEU A 58 -97.96 86.35 -49.39
CA LEU A 58 -97.78 87.59 -48.63
C LEU A 58 -98.51 88.80 -49.25
N SER A 59 -98.99 89.72 -48.41
CA SER A 59 -99.74 90.92 -48.84
C SER A 59 -98.90 91.85 -49.72
N VAL A 60 -99.55 92.55 -50.67
CA VAL A 60 -98.91 93.44 -51.67
C VAL A 60 -97.97 94.48 -51.04
N LEU A 61 -98.35 95.02 -49.87
CA LEU A 61 -97.56 96.00 -49.11
C LEU A 61 -96.23 95.42 -48.60
N LYS A 62 -96.21 94.17 -48.09
CA LYS A 62 -94.98 93.52 -47.63
C LYS A 62 -94.05 93.21 -48.80
N LYS A 63 -94.59 92.75 -49.94
CA LYS A 63 -93.81 92.47 -51.15
C LYS A 63 -93.12 93.73 -51.70
N ARG A 64 -93.81 94.89 -51.74
CA ARG A 64 -93.20 96.17 -52.12
C ARG A 64 -92.09 96.61 -51.16
N LYS A 65 -92.25 96.39 -49.84
CA LYS A 65 -91.20 96.72 -48.86
C LYS A 65 -89.93 95.89 -49.07
N ILE A 66 -90.07 94.58 -49.27
CA ILE A 66 -88.93 93.69 -49.55
C ILE A 66 -88.28 94.05 -50.89
N SER A 67 -89.07 94.33 -51.95
CA SER A 67 -88.55 94.80 -53.24
C SER A 67 -87.72 96.08 -53.12
N GLY A 68 -88.18 97.07 -52.34
CA GLY A 68 -87.40 98.29 -52.09
C GLY A 68 -86.13 98.04 -51.26
N GLN A 69 -86.12 97.02 -50.40
CA GLN A 69 -84.90 96.60 -49.68
C GLN A 69 -83.91 95.88 -50.61
N VAL A 70 -84.39 95.06 -51.55
CA VAL A 70 -83.57 94.43 -52.59
C VAL A 70 -82.94 95.49 -53.51
N GLU A 71 -83.71 96.49 -53.98
CA GLU A 71 -83.16 97.58 -54.78
C GLU A 71 -82.10 98.38 -54.02
N LYS A 72 -82.34 98.70 -52.74
CA LYS A 72 -81.36 99.40 -51.90
C LYS A 72 -80.10 98.57 -51.68
N ALA A 73 -80.24 97.27 -51.39
CA ALA A 73 -79.10 96.37 -51.21
C ALA A 73 -78.32 96.18 -52.53
N SER A 74 -79.01 96.10 -53.68
CA SER A 74 -78.39 96.02 -55.00
C SER A 74 -77.67 97.32 -55.39
N LYS A 75 -78.12 98.48 -54.92
CA LYS A 75 -77.41 99.75 -55.11
C LYS A 75 -76.17 99.81 -54.22
N ASN A 76 -76.31 99.43 -52.93
CA ASN A 76 -75.20 99.42 -51.98
C ASN A 76 -74.06 98.49 -52.42
N ILE A 77 -74.35 97.26 -52.84
CA ILE A 77 -73.32 96.34 -53.33
C ILE A 77 -72.58 96.92 -54.54
N LYS A 78 -73.29 97.63 -55.43
CA LYS A 78 -72.69 98.28 -56.59
C LYS A 78 -71.76 99.43 -56.18
N GLU A 79 -72.21 100.31 -55.28
CA GLU A 79 -71.40 101.43 -54.79
C GLU A 79 -70.18 100.97 -53.99
N ASP A 80 -70.34 99.98 -53.11
CA ASP A 80 -69.22 99.41 -52.36
C ASP A 80 -68.24 98.69 -53.30
N PHE A 81 -68.73 97.95 -54.31
CA PHE A 81 -67.87 97.31 -55.30
C PHE A 81 -67.04 98.34 -56.06
N MET A 82 -67.66 99.42 -56.54
CA MET A 82 -66.96 100.51 -57.24
C MET A 82 -65.92 101.21 -56.36
N ARG A 83 -66.13 101.27 -55.03
CA ARG A 83 -65.11 101.76 -54.09
C ARG A 83 -63.93 100.78 -54.01
N VAL A 84 -64.19 99.49 -53.78
CA VAL A 84 -63.12 98.48 -53.62
C VAL A 84 -62.28 98.33 -54.89
N VAL A 85 -62.88 98.43 -56.08
CA VAL A 85 -62.13 98.40 -57.36
C VAL A 85 -61.14 99.57 -57.45
N ARG A 86 -61.54 100.78 -57.00
CA ARG A 86 -60.64 101.94 -56.96
C ARG A 86 -59.52 101.79 -55.94
N ASP A 87 -59.84 101.31 -54.74
CA ASP A 87 -58.84 101.06 -53.70
C ASP A 87 -57.79 100.03 -54.18
N PHE A 88 -58.24 98.93 -54.80
CA PHE A 88 -57.33 97.93 -55.37
C PHE A 88 -56.48 98.51 -56.51
N ALA A 89 -57.05 99.40 -57.34
CA ALA A 89 -56.28 100.09 -58.38
C ALA A 89 -55.14 100.94 -57.79
N GLU A 90 -55.39 101.64 -56.69
CA GLU A 90 -54.35 102.42 -56.00
C GLU A 90 -53.25 101.54 -55.44
N ILE A 91 -53.61 100.39 -54.85
CA ILE A 91 -52.64 99.41 -54.33
C ILE A 91 -51.78 98.86 -55.48
N PHE A 92 -52.39 98.38 -56.57
CA PHE A 92 -51.61 97.89 -57.72
C PHE A 92 -50.71 98.97 -58.34
N ARG A 93 -51.18 100.23 -58.40
CA ARG A 93 -50.38 101.34 -58.91
C ARG A 93 -49.17 101.61 -58.01
N LYS A 94 -49.34 101.49 -56.69
CA LYS A 94 -48.23 101.59 -55.74
C LYS A 94 -47.22 100.46 -55.93
N GLU A 95 -47.68 99.21 -55.98
CA GLU A 95 -46.82 98.04 -56.17
C GLU A 95 -46.06 98.09 -57.51
N GLN A 96 -46.70 98.56 -58.58
CA GLN A 96 -46.02 98.78 -59.86
C GLN A 96 -44.92 99.85 -59.76
N ARG A 97 -45.17 100.94 -59.03
CA ARG A 97 -44.18 102.01 -58.81
C ARG A 97 -42.99 101.50 -58.00
N ASP A 98 -43.25 100.73 -56.95
CA ASP A 98 -42.23 100.14 -56.10
C ASP A 98 -41.38 99.13 -56.89
N PHE A 99 -42.02 98.30 -57.73
CA PHE A 99 -41.32 97.43 -58.69
C PHE A 99 -40.48 98.23 -59.69
N ALA A 100 -41.02 99.30 -60.28
CA ALA A 100 -40.31 100.15 -61.23
C ALA A 100 -39.05 100.80 -60.62
N ALA A 101 -39.06 101.13 -59.33
CA ALA A 101 -37.89 101.64 -58.61
C ALA A 101 -36.78 100.59 -58.47
N MET A 102 -37.12 99.30 -58.35
CA MET A 102 -36.16 98.19 -58.26
C MET A 102 -35.64 97.73 -59.63
N LEU A 103 -36.37 98.06 -60.71
CA LEU A 103 -36.09 97.60 -62.07
C LEU A 103 -34.63 97.78 -62.53
N PRO A 104 -33.95 98.93 -62.31
CA PRO A 104 -32.57 99.10 -62.78
C PRO A 104 -31.58 98.12 -62.17
N ARG A 105 -31.78 97.73 -60.90
CA ARG A 105 -30.91 96.76 -60.20
C ARG A 105 -31.19 95.34 -60.66
N ILE A 106 -32.46 94.98 -60.87
CA ILE A 106 -32.82 93.67 -61.41
C ILE A 106 -32.34 93.54 -62.85
N GLN A 107 -32.41 94.61 -63.66
CA GLN A 107 -31.98 94.63 -65.06
C GLN A 107 -30.49 94.31 -65.23
N TYR A 108 -29.64 94.66 -64.26
CA TYR A 108 -28.22 94.29 -64.25
C TYR A 108 -28.02 92.77 -64.24
N PHE A 109 -28.90 92.02 -63.57
CA PHE A 109 -28.83 90.56 -63.48
C PHE A 109 -29.72 89.85 -64.52
N LYS A 110 -30.88 90.44 -64.86
CA LYS A 110 -31.93 89.86 -65.72
C LYS A 110 -32.52 90.87 -66.72
N PRO A 111 -31.82 91.16 -67.84
CA PRO A 111 -32.22 92.19 -68.78
C PRO A 111 -33.37 91.80 -69.74
N ALA A 112 -33.66 90.51 -69.91
CA ALA A 112 -34.71 90.05 -70.83
C ALA A 112 -36.09 90.02 -70.16
N GLU A 113 -36.14 89.52 -68.92
CA GLU A 113 -37.36 89.35 -68.13
C GLU A 113 -37.87 90.68 -67.52
N THR A 114 -36.99 91.67 -67.34
CA THR A 114 -37.37 93.01 -66.85
C THR A 114 -38.03 93.87 -67.92
N LYS A 115 -37.71 93.67 -69.20
CA LYS A 115 -38.29 94.44 -70.32
C LYS A 115 -39.79 94.16 -70.52
N THR A 116 -40.23 92.94 -70.29
CA THR A 116 -41.64 92.54 -70.43
C THR A 116 -42.50 93.22 -69.35
N LEU A 117 -42.08 93.20 -68.09
CA LEU A 117 -42.77 93.88 -66.99
C LEU A 117 -42.73 95.41 -67.11
N ALA A 118 -41.63 95.99 -67.57
CA ALA A 118 -41.51 97.43 -67.78
C ALA A 118 -42.41 97.97 -68.90
N SER A 119 -42.79 97.11 -69.86
CA SER A 119 -43.68 97.48 -70.98
C SER A 119 -45.17 97.51 -70.63
N LEU A 120 -45.55 97.02 -69.44
CA LEU A 120 -46.94 97.01 -68.99
C LEU A 120 -47.36 98.42 -68.50
N SER A 121 -48.27 99.06 -69.23
CA SER A 121 -48.87 100.33 -68.82
C SER A 121 -50.03 100.11 -67.85
N PHE A 122 -50.06 100.88 -66.75
CA PHE A 122 -51.19 100.84 -65.82
C PHE A 122 -52.48 101.33 -66.50
N PRO A 123 -53.61 100.61 -66.37
CA PRO A 123 -54.87 101.06 -66.98
C PRO A 123 -55.43 102.32 -66.31
N SER A 124 -56.16 103.13 -67.07
CA SER A 124 -56.89 104.28 -66.51
C SER A 124 -58.21 103.78 -65.89
N ILE A 125 -58.32 103.84 -64.56
CA ILE A 125 -59.52 103.44 -63.81
C ILE A 125 -60.35 104.68 -63.50
N GLY A 126 -61.59 104.72 -64.00
CA GLY A 126 -62.52 105.84 -63.85
C GLY A 126 -63.34 105.78 -62.56
N ALA A 127 -64.61 105.39 -62.70
CA ALA A 127 -65.57 105.35 -61.58
C ALA A 127 -65.48 104.07 -60.74
N GLY A 128 -64.76 103.05 -61.22
CA GLY A 128 -64.66 101.72 -60.62
C GLY A 128 -65.78 100.78 -61.06
N ASP A 129 -66.42 101.03 -62.20
CA ASP A 129 -67.48 100.18 -62.71
C ASP A 129 -66.95 98.80 -63.20
N ILE A 130 -67.83 98.00 -63.81
CA ILE A 130 -67.49 96.62 -64.20
C ILE A 130 -66.45 96.60 -65.32
N ASP A 131 -66.49 97.58 -66.23
CA ASP A 131 -65.55 97.68 -67.34
C ASP A 131 -64.16 98.13 -66.84
N ASP A 132 -64.14 99.07 -65.89
CA ASP A 132 -62.94 99.44 -65.13
C ASP A 132 -62.35 98.23 -64.40
N PHE A 133 -63.19 97.41 -63.74
CA PHE A 133 -62.76 96.21 -63.03
C PHE A 133 -62.19 95.14 -63.97
N GLU A 134 -62.83 94.87 -65.11
CA GLU A 134 -62.31 93.88 -66.06
C GLU A 134 -60.93 94.28 -66.59
N THR A 135 -60.74 95.57 -66.84
CA THR A 135 -59.46 96.14 -67.29
C THR A 135 -58.39 96.00 -66.20
N LEU A 136 -58.73 96.36 -64.95
CA LEU A 136 -57.82 96.21 -63.80
C LEU A 136 -57.46 94.75 -63.55
N TYR A 137 -58.43 93.84 -63.61
CA TYR A 137 -58.23 92.41 -63.39
C TYR A 137 -57.29 91.80 -64.45
N LYS A 138 -57.45 92.14 -65.74
CA LYS A 138 -56.53 91.69 -66.80
C LYS A 138 -55.10 92.19 -66.57
N TYR A 139 -54.95 93.45 -66.17
CA TYR A 139 -53.65 94.01 -65.81
C TYR A 139 -53.04 93.28 -64.60
N GLY A 140 -53.78 93.19 -63.49
CA GLY A 140 -53.32 92.56 -62.25
C GLY A 140 -52.91 91.10 -62.44
N LYS A 141 -53.66 90.36 -63.25
CA LYS A 141 -53.32 88.98 -63.63
C LYS A 141 -52.02 88.90 -64.42
N THR A 142 -51.86 89.75 -65.43
CA THR A 142 -50.65 89.77 -66.26
C THR A 142 -49.43 90.19 -65.46
N PHE A 143 -49.55 91.25 -64.66
CA PHE A 143 -48.45 91.79 -63.84
C PHE A 143 -48.02 90.79 -62.75
N SER A 144 -48.95 90.22 -61.98
CA SER A 144 -48.65 89.24 -60.93
C SER A 144 -47.98 87.96 -61.47
N GLN A 145 -48.45 87.44 -62.61
CA GLN A 145 -47.86 86.26 -63.24
C GLN A 145 -46.40 86.50 -63.66
N HIS A 146 -46.13 87.62 -64.33
CA HIS A 146 -44.77 87.93 -64.77
C HIS A 146 -43.85 88.26 -63.58
N TYR A 147 -44.36 88.93 -62.55
CA TYR A 147 -43.62 89.22 -61.33
C TYR A 147 -43.23 87.95 -60.58
N LEU A 148 -44.16 87.01 -60.42
CA LEU A 148 -43.90 85.74 -59.73
C LEU A 148 -42.89 84.87 -60.50
N ALA A 149 -43.00 84.81 -61.83
CA ALA A 149 -42.03 84.10 -62.66
C ALA A 149 -40.62 84.70 -62.50
N LEU A 150 -40.50 86.03 -62.53
CA LEU A 150 -39.22 86.71 -62.29
C LEU A 150 -38.67 86.45 -60.88
N HIS A 151 -39.51 86.45 -59.85
CA HIS A 151 -39.12 86.16 -58.47
C HIS A 151 -38.55 84.75 -58.31
N GLN A 152 -39.26 83.73 -58.79
CA GLN A 152 -38.83 82.33 -58.69
C GLN A 152 -37.49 82.09 -59.40
N ASP A 153 -37.32 82.66 -60.59
CA ASP A 153 -36.09 82.50 -61.37
C ASP A 153 -34.91 83.20 -60.69
N PHE A 154 -35.13 84.39 -60.10
CA PHE A 154 -34.11 85.12 -59.37
C PHE A 154 -33.69 84.38 -58.08
N VAL A 155 -34.65 83.83 -57.31
CA VAL A 155 -34.38 82.99 -56.13
C VAL A 155 -33.47 81.80 -56.48
N ARG A 156 -33.77 81.09 -57.58
CA ARG A 156 -32.96 79.94 -58.02
C ARG A 156 -31.51 80.33 -58.29
N GLU A 157 -31.29 81.49 -58.90
CA GLU A 157 -29.95 81.97 -59.21
C GLU A 157 -29.16 82.37 -57.96
N VAL A 158 -29.79 83.12 -57.03
CA VAL A 158 -29.17 83.48 -55.74
C VAL A 158 -28.78 82.22 -54.96
N LYS A 159 -29.67 81.23 -54.90
CA LYS A 159 -29.40 79.95 -54.23
C LYS A 159 -28.23 79.20 -54.88
N GLY A 160 -28.24 79.08 -56.21
CA GLY A 160 -27.15 78.42 -56.94
C GLY A 160 -25.79 79.05 -56.65
N LYS A 161 -25.75 80.38 -56.54
CA LYS A 161 -24.53 81.11 -56.21
C LYS A 161 -24.07 80.89 -54.77
N LEU A 162 -25.00 80.90 -53.81
CA LEU A 162 -24.72 80.61 -52.40
C LEU A 162 -24.10 79.21 -52.23
N ASP A 163 -24.72 78.20 -52.84
CA ASP A 163 -24.27 76.81 -52.75
C ASP A 163 -22.87 76.61 -53.37
N GLU A 164 -22.61 77.26 -54.51
CA GLU A 164 -21.29 77.24 -55.18
C GLU A 164 -20.20 77.86 -54.30
N ASN A 165 -20.46 79.03 -53.71
CA ASN A 165 -19.51 79.69 -52.83
C ASN A 165 -19.27 78.87 -51.55
N LYS A 166 -20.30 78.27 -50.94
CA LYS A 166 -20.15 77.40 -49.76
C LYS A 166 -19.25 76.20 -50.05
N ARG A 167 -19.47 75.52 -51.18
CA ARG A 167 -18.64 74.39 -51.60
C ARG A 167 -17.18 74.80 -51.84
N THR A 168 -16.97 75.97 -52.42
CA THR A 168 -15.63 76.52 -52.66
C THR A 168 -14.93 76.85 -51.34
N LEU A 169 -15.64 77.49 -50.41
CA LEU A 169 -15.14 77.81 -49.08
C LEU A 169 -14.73 76.54 -48.31
N GLU A 170 -15.58 75.51 -48.26
CA GLU A 170 -15.25 74.23 -47.60
C GLU A 170 -14.03 73.54 -48.20
N THR A 171 -13.87 73.62 -49.53
CA THR A 171 -12.72 73.04 -50.23
C THR A 171 -11.44 73.80 -49.88
N TYR A 172 -11.51 75.12 -49.80
CA TYR A 172 -10.34 75.95 -49.54
C TYR A 172 -9.92 75.89 -48.07
N GLU A 173 -10.86 75.84 -47.13
CA GLU A 173 -10.59 75.72 -45.68
C GLU A 173 -9.80 74.44 -45.31
N ARG A 174 -9.78 73.41 -46.19
CA ARG A 174 -8.94 72.22 -46.00
C ARG A 174 -7.45 72.46 -46.21
N HIS A 175 -7.09 73.53 -46.92
CA HIS A 175 -5.71 73.76 -47.38
C HIS A 175 -5.16 75.11 -46.93
N ILE A 176 -6.03 76.11 -46.73
CA ILE A 176 -5.66 77.45 -46.25
C ILE A 176 -6.66 77.92 -45.18
N SER A 177 -6.25 78.84 -44.32
CA SER A 177 -7.18 79.53 -43.43
C SER A 177 -7.89 80.65 -44.19
N ILE A 178 -9.22 80.65 -44.21
CA ILE A 178 -10.04 81.73 -44.78
C ILE A 178 -10.63 82.56 -43.65
N ASP A 179 -10.52 83.89 -43.75
CA ASP A 179 -11.23 84.80 -42.85
C ASP A 179 -12.72 84.83 -43.22
N ARG A 180 -13.57 84.25 -42.36
CA ARG A 180 -15.02 84.23 -42.55
C ARG A 180 -15.64 85.63 -42.51
N GLY A 181 -14.93 86.65 -42.00
CA GLY A 181 -15.35 88.04 -42.06
C GLY A 181 -15.35 88.64 -43.48
N GLU A 182 -14.55 88.08 -44.39
CA GLU A 182 -14.44 88.51 -45.80
C GLU A 182 -15.44 87.79 -46.73
N VAL A 183 -16.07 86.72 -46.25
CA VAL A 183 -17.18 85.99 -46.93
C VAL A 183 -18.42 85.90 -46.03
N PRO A 184 -18.89 87.02 -45.46
CA PRO A 184 -19.87 87.00 -44.39
C PRO A 184 -21.22 86.44 -44.87
N THR A 185 -21.57 86.68 -46.13
CA THR A 185 -22.88 86.30 -46.69
C THR A 185 -22.96 84.80 -46.94
N THR A 186 -21.89 84.23 -47.51
CA THR A 186 -21.74 82.79 -47.76
C THR A 186 -21.69 82.00 -46.44
N ALA A 187 -21.05 82.54 -45.42
CA ALA A 187 -20.92 81.90 -44.11
C ALA A 187 -22.21 81.98 -43.27
N SER A 188 -22.99 83.06 -43.37
CA SER A 188 -24.12 83.31 -42.47
C SER A 188 -25.50 82.91 -42.99
N ILE A 189 -25.69 82.84 -44.31
CA ILE A 189 -27.01 82.59 -44.91
C ILE A 189 -27.15 81.12 -45.27
N ASP A 190 -28.22 80.48 -44.80
CA ASP A 190 -28.55 79.09 -45.11
C ASP A 190 -29.64 78.94 -46.19
N GLU A 191 -30.63 79.84 -46.22
CA GLU A 191 -31.76 79.73 -47.15
C GLU A 191 -32.24 81.09 -47.68
N VAL A 192 -32.57 81.13 -48.97
CA VAL A 192 -33.04 82.33 -49.68
C VAL A 192 -34.40 82.16 -50.36
N ALA A 193 -35.03 80.98 -50.22
CA ALA A 193 -36.19 80.58 -51.03
C ALA A 193 -37.45 81.47 -50.85
N ASN A 194 -37.66 82.02 -49.65
CA ASN A 194 -38.88 82.74 -49.28
C ASN A 194 -38.68 84.25 -49.11
N LEU A 195 -37.54 84.80 -49.55
CA LEU A 195 -37.21 86.21 -49.37
C LEU A 195 -37.86 87.08 -50.46
N PRO A 196 -38.33 88.29 -50.14
CA PRO A 196 -38.86 89.21 -51.13
C PRO A 196 -37.75 89.73 -52.05
N MET A 197 -38.13 90.22 -53.24
CA MET A 197 -37.19 90.74 -54.23
C MET A 197 -36.30 91.88 -53.68
N THR A 198 -36.80 92.66 -52.72
CA THR A 198 -36.05 93.73 -52.03
C THR A 198 -34.81 93.21 -51.28
N ASP A 199 -34.86 91.99 -50.76
CA ASP A 199 -33.82 91.40 -49.92
C ASP A 199 -32.88 90.51 -50.75
N LEU A 200 -33.43 89.85 -51.77
CA LEU A 200 -32.67 89.00 -52.68
C LEU A 200 -31.61 89.78 -53.48
N ILE A 201 -31.94 91.01 -53.92
CA ILE A 201 -31.02 91.81 -54.74
C ILE A 201 -29.73 92.17 -53.96
N PRO A 202 -29.79 92.74 -52.74
CA PRO A 202 -28.58 92.96 -51.93
C PRO A 202 -27.80 91.68 -51.61
N ILE A 203 -28.48 90.55 -51.37
CA ILE A 203 -27.82 89.27 -51.10
C ILE A 203 -27.02 88.82 -52.33
N MET A 204 -27.61 88.88 -53.52
CA MET A 204 -26.93 88.52 -54.77
C MET A 204 -25.69 89.38 -55.05
N GLU A 205 -25.81 90.69 -54.82
CA GLU A 205 -24.68 91.63 -54.94
C GLU A 205 -23.53 91.25 -53.99
N LYS A 206 -23.85 90.89 -52.73
CA LYS A 206 -22.85 90.47 -51.74
C LYS A 206 -22.26 89.09 -52.04
N LEU A 207 -23.05 88.12 -52.52
CA LEU A 207 -22.54 86.80 -52.90
C LEU A 207 -21.54 86.87 -54.07
N LYS A 208 -21.71 87.82 -55.00
CA LYS A 208 -20.69 88.09 -56.03
C LYS A 208 -19.39 88.69 -55.46
N LEU A 209 -19.48 89.47 -54.38
CA LEU A 209 -18.28 89.98 -53.68
C LEU A 209 -17.56 88.84 -52.97
N ASP A 210 -18.30 87.99 -52.24
CA ASP A 210 -17.75 86.79 -51.60
C ASP A 210 -17.08 85.87 -52.64
N GLU A 211 -17.71 85.65 -53.80
CA GLU A 211 -17.13 84.88 -54.91
C GLU A 211 -15.80 85.50 -55.38
N THR A 212 -15.77 86.81 -55.59
CA THR A 212 -14.56 87.51 -56.06
C THR A 212 -13.39 87.33 -55.08
N TYR A 213 -13.68 87.34 -53.78
CA TYR A 213 -12.68 87.07 -52.74
C TYR A 213 -12.17 85.62 -52.81
N LEU A 214 -13.09 84.64 -52.90
CA LEU A 214 -12.72 83.23 -53.03
C LEU A 214 -11.92 82.98 -54.31
N ASP A 215 -12.31 83.55 -55.45
CA ASP A 215 -11.55 83.44 -56.70
C ASP A 215 -10.15 84.03 -56.57
N GLY A 216 -9.97 85.13 -55.83
CA GLY A 216 -8.66 85.72 -55.54
C GLY A 216 -7.72 84.80 -54.75
N ARG A 217 -8.25 83.82 -54.02
CA ARG A 217 -7.46 82.85 -53.22
C ARG A 217 -7.16 81.54 -53.95
N LYS A 218 -7.74 81.33 -55.13
CA LYS A 218 -7.62 80.08 -55.91
C LYS A 218 -6.17 79.66 -56.20
N ASP A 219 -5.31 80.62 -56.52
CA ASP A 219 -3.90 80.36 -56.84
C ASP A 219 -3.10 79.95 -55.61
N GLU A 220 -3.43 80.50 -54.44
CA GLU A 220 -2.80 80.16 -53.16
C GLU A 220 -3.17 78.72 -52.76
N VAL A 221 -4.45 78.37 -52.84
CA VAL A 221 -4.94 76.99 -52.60
C VAL A 221 -4.31 76.01 -53.57
N SER A 222 -4.25 76.36 -54.86
CA SER A 222 -3.65 75.48 -55.88
C SER A 222 -2.17 75.20 -55.60
N LYS A 223 -1.40 76.21 -55.14
CA LYS A 223 0.00 76.02 -54.74
C LYS A 223 0.13 75.13 -53.52
N MET A 224 -0.64 75.40 -52.46
CA MET A 224 -0.58 74.62 -51.22
C MET A 224 -1.02 73.16 -51.44
N LEU A 225 -2.09 72.95 -52.22
CA LEU A 225 -2.56 71.61 -52.56
C LEU A 225 -1.53 70.85 -53.40
N SER A 226 -0.90 71.48 -54.40
CA SER A 226 0.17 70.84 -55.19
C SER A 226 1.34 70.39 -54.31
N VAL A 227 1.80 71.24 -53.39
CA VAL A 227 2.88 70.90 -52.43
C VAL A 227 2.45 69.79 -51.47
N SER A 228 1.22 69.86 -50.95
CA SER A 228 0.66 68.84 -50.07
C SER A 228 0.61 67.48 -50.77
N LEU A 229 0.06 67.41 -51.99
CA LEU A 229 -0.04 66.17 -52.76
C LEU A 229 1.32 65.53 -53.03
N ILE A 230 2.34 66.32 -53.38
CA ILE A 230 3.69 65.80 -53.61
C ILE A 230 4.25 65.19 -52.31
N THR A 231 4.15 65.92 -51.21
CA THR A 231 4.64 65.48 -49.90
C THR A 231 3.94 64.21 -49.43
N GLU A 232 2.62 64.15 -49.63
CA GLU A 232 1.80 63.01 -49.26
C GLU A 232 2.05 61.78 -50.14
N VAL A 233 2.30 61.96 -51.43
CA VAL A 233 2.73 60.88 -52.33
C VAL A 233 4.10 60.35 -51.91
N GLU A 234 5.06 61.19 -51.57
CA GLU A 234 6.40 60.77 -51.10
C GLU A 234 6.32 59.96 -49.80
N SER A 235 5.49 60.41 -48.85
CA SER A 235 5.22 59.69 -47.60
C SER A 235 4.60 58.30 -47.86
N LEU A 236 3.64 58.23 -48.79
CA LEU A 236 3.02 56.97 -49.18
C LEU A 236 3.98 56.05 -49.95
N GLN A 237 4.85 56.60 -50.80
CA GLN A 237 5.91 55.84 -51.48
C GLN A 237 6.91 55.24 -50.49
N THR A 238 7.34 56.01 -49.49
CA THR A 238 8.23 55.53 -48.41
C THR A 238 7.57 54.38 -47.64
N SER A 239 6.27 54.51 -47.38
CA SER A 239 5.47 53.45 -46.75
C SER A 239 5.40 52.21 -47.64
N VAL A 240 5.21 52.35 -48.95
CA VAL A 240 5.18 51.26 -49.94
C VAL A 240 6.52 50.52 -50.00
N GLU A 241 7.64 51.23 -50.02
CA GLU A 241 8.98 50.64 -50.01
C GLU A 241 9.23 49.85 -48.71
N THR A 242 8.80 50.42 -47.58
CA THR A 242 8.90 49.75 -46.27
C THR A 242 8.05 48.48 -46.23
N SER A 243 6.80 48.53 -46.73
CA SER A 243 5.92 47.36 -46.85
C SER A 243 6.54 46.28 -47.73
N SER A 244 7.11 46.65 -48.89
CA SER A 244 7.74 45.72 -49.82
C SER A 244 8.98 45.06 -49.21
N ARG A 245 9.82 45.83 -48.49
CA ARG A 245 10.97 45.29 -47.75
C ARG A 245 10.57 44.31 -46.65
N LEU A 246 9.40 44.52 -46.03
CA LEU A 246 8.82 43.61 -45.04
C LEU A 246 8.13 42.37 -45.67
N GLY A 247 8.09 42.29 -47.00
CA GLY A 247 7.56 41.12 -47.73
C GLY A 247 6.09 41.19 -48.12
N LEU A 248 5.48 42.39 -48.14
CA LEU A 248 4.14 42.59 -48.68
C LEU A 248 4.20 42.66 -50.23
N ASP A 249 3.57 41.70 -50.91
CA ASP A 249 3.42 41.72 -52.37
C ASP A 249 2.42 42.79 -52.79
N LEU A 250 2.95 43.94 -53.22
CA LEU A 250 2.16 45.03 -53.80
C LEU A 250 2.03 44.84 -55.32
N PRO A 251 0.89 45.20 -55.93
CA PRO A 251 0.74 45.13 -57.39
C PRO A 251 1.83 45.96 -58.08
N MET A 252 2.42 45.40 -59.14
CA MET A 252 3.56 45.99 -59.86
C MET A 252 3.29 47.40 -60.41
N ASP A 253 2.02 47.80 -60.52
CA ASP A 253 1.57 49.10 -61.00
C ASP A 253 1.23 50.11 -59.89
N PHE A 254 1.27 49.72 -58.60
CA PHE A 254 0.92 50.61 -57.50
C PHE A 254 1.93 51.75 -57.32
N THR A 255 3.23 51.43 -57.34
CA THR A 255 4.31 52.43 -57.32
C THR A 255 4.29 53.31 -58.57
N LYS A 256 3.89 52.75 -59.73
CA LYS A 256 3.72 53.52 -60.97
C LYS A 256 2.56 54.51 -60.85
N GLN A 257 1.43 54.09 -60.28
CA GLN A 257 0.28 54.96 -60.01
C GLN A 257 0.67 56.15 -59.14
N LEU A 258 1.39 55.93 -58.02
CA LEU A 258 1.87 57.02 -57.16
C LEU A 258 2.82 57.97 -57.90
N ARG A 259 3.72 57.45 -58.74
CA ARG A 259 4.63 58.28 -59.54
C ARG A 259 3.87 59.13 -60.57
N VAL A 260 2.82 58.59 -61.18
CA VAL A 260 1.95 59.33 -62.10
C VAL A 260 1.24 60.45 -61.35
N ILE A 261 0.67 60.18 -60.17
CA ILE A 261 0.02 61.19 -59.34
C ILE A 261 0.99 62.33 -58.99
N ALA A 262 2.19 62.03 -58.47
CA ALA A 262 3.18 63.09 -58.16
C ALA A 262 3.59 63.91 -59.40
N ARG A 263 3.85 63.25 -60.53
CA ARG A 263 4.22 63.93 -61.78
C ARG A 263 3.10 64.84 -62.26
N ASP A 264 1.87 64.37 -62.24
CA ASP A 264 0.73 65.11 -62.75
C ASP A 264 0.33 66.24 -61.76
N SER A 265 0.52 66.07 -60.45
CA SER A 265 0.37 67.12 -59.43
C SER A 265 1.36 68.27 -59.60
N SER A 266 2.60 67.98 -60.03
CA SER A 266 3.63 69.00 -60.31
C SER A 266 3.35 69.82 -61.59
N LYS A 267 2.49 69.32 -62.48
CA LYS A 267 2.15 69.94 -63.78
C LYS A 267 0.75 70.54 -63.83
N ALA A 268 -0.08 70.27 -62.82
CA ALA A 268 -1.44 70.74 -62.78
C ALA A 268 -1.46 72.26 -62.49
N ASN A 269 -1.99 73.02 -63.45
CA ASN A 269 -2.09 74.48 -63.36
C ASN A 269 -3.50 74.95 -62.97
N ASN A 270 -4.40 74.02 -62.62
CA ASN A 270 -5.76 74.35 -62.20
C ASN A 270 -6.17 73.50 -60.99
N LEU A 271 -7.03 74.08 -60.16
CA LEU A 271 -7.48 73.48 -58.91
C LEU A 271 -8.29 72.19 -59.14
N THR A 272 -9.10 72.12 -60.19
CA THR A 272 -9.93 70.95 -60.50
C THR A 272 -9.08 69.69 -60.75
N ALA A 273 -7.98 69.82 -61.49
CA ALA A 273 -7.05 68.72 -61.72
C ALA A 273 -6.36 68.29 -60.43
N LEU A 274 -5.95 69.24 -59.58
CA LEU A 274 -5.34 68.95 -58.28
C LEU A 274 -6.29 68.19 -57.34
N ILE A 275 -7.57 68.61 -57.25
CA ILE A 275 -8.60 67.90 -56.45
C ILE A 275 -8.83 66.48 -57.01
N SER A 276 -8.84 66.30 -58.33
CA SER A 276 -8.96 64.95 -58.91
C SER A 276 -7.77 64.06 -58.54
N LEU A 277 -6.56 64.61 -58.45
CA LEU A 277 -5.36 63.87 -58.06
C LEU A 277 -5.33 63.55 -56.57
N GLU A 278 -5.86 64.45 -55.72
CA GLU A 278 -6.10 64.19 -54.30
C GLU A 278 -7.01 62.99 -54.07
N ASN A 279 -8.15 62.94 -54.76
CA ASN A 279 -9.07 61.79 -54.67
C ASN A 279 -8.42 60.47 -55.12
N GLN A 280 -7.54 60.51 -56.14
CA GLN A 280 -6.79 59.33 -56.57
C GLN A 280 -5.76 58.90 -55.53
N LEU A 281 -5.11 59.85 -54.85
CA LEU A 281 -4.18 59.58 -53.76
C LEU A 281 -4.88 58.95 -52.55
N ASP A 282 -6.04 59.47 -52.15
CA ASP A 282 -6.83 58.91 -51.05
C ASP A 282 -7.32 57.49 -51.36
N ALA A 283 -7.75 57.23 -52.60
CA ALA A 283 -8.09 55.88 -53.04
C ALA A 283 -6.88 54.93 -52.96
N ALA A 284 -5.68 55.40 -53.30
CA ALA A 284 -4.45 54.63 -53.15
C ALA A 284 -4.13 54.36 -51.67
N ARG A 285 -4.26 55.37 -50.79
CA ARG A 285 -4.08 55.22 -49.33
C ARG A 285 -5.01 54.15 -48.75
N LEU A 286 -6.29 54.21 -49.09
CA LEU A 286 -7.28 53.24 -48.64
C LEU A 286 -6.95 51.83 -49.12
N LYS A 287 -6.55 51.67 -50.39
CA LYS A 287 -6.15 50.38 -50.95
C LYS A 287 -4.95 49.79 -50.20
N MET A 288 -3.93 50.60 -49.89
CA MET A 288 -2.76 50.15 -49.13
C MET A 288 -3.12 49.77 -47.69
N SER A 289 -3.97 50.57 -47.04
CA SER A 289 -4.47 50.30 -45.68
C SER A 289 -5.19 48.94 -45.62
N ASN A 290 -6.10 48.68 -46.57
CA ASN A 290 -6.82 47.41 -46.64
C ASN A 290 -5.88 46.22 -46.89
N MET A 291 -4.91 46.34 -47.80
CA MET A 291 -3.93 45.27 -48.04
C MET A 291 -3.11 44.93 -46.80
N LEU A 292 -2.70 45.94 -46.02
CA LEU A 292 -1.98 45.72 -44.75
C LEU A 292 -2.88 45.05 -43.71
N ARG A 293 -4.13 45.52 -43.54
CA ARG A 293 -5.11 44.92 -42.63
C ARG A 293 -5.34 43.45 -42.95
N ASP A 294 -5.62 43.13 -44.21
CA ASP A 294 -5.87 41.76 -44.65
C ASP A 294 -4.65 40.87 -44.40
N ARG A 295 -3.44 41.37 -44.68
CA ARG A 295 -2.22 40.57 -44.46
C ARG A 295 -1.93 40.33 -42.98
N ILE A 296 -2.13 41.31 -42.11
CA ILE A 296 -2.00 41.16 -40.65
C ILE A 296 -2.95 40.07 -40.14
N ILE A 297 -4.21 40.12 -40.55
CA ILE A 297 -5.24 39.16 -40.13
C ILE A 297 -4.90 37.76 -40.65
N ASN A 298 -4.60 37.63 -41.94
CA ASN A 298 -4.32 36.34 -42.57
C ASN A 298 -3.06 35.68 -42.02
N MET A 299 -1.98 36.44 -41.76
CA MET A 299 -0.74 35.89 -41.21
C MET A 299 -0.93 35.29 -39.81
N LYS A 300 -1.73 35.95 -38.95
CA LYS A 300 -2.10 35.39 -37.64
C LYS A 300 -2.84 34.06 -37.81
N HIS A 301 -3.83 34.02 -38.69
CA HIS A 301 -4.66 32.83 -38.90
C HIS A 301 -3.87 31.67 -39.53
N GLU A 302 -3.11 31.93 -40.59
CA GLU A 302 -2.31 30.92 -41.31
C GLU A 302 -1.29 30.24 -40.40
N VAL A 303 -0.54 31.01 -39.59
CA VAL A 303 0.47 30.45 -38.68
C VAL A 303 -0.20 29.62 -37.59
N THR A 304 -1.25 30.15 -36.95
CA THR A 304 -1.92 29.48 -35.83
C THR A 304 -2.66 28.21 -36.28
N ALA A 305 -3.35 28.26 -37.41
CA ALA A 305 -4.08 27.09 -37.95
C ALA A 305 -3.13 25.93 -38.26
N LYS A 306 -1.98 26.21 -38.91
CA LYS A 306 -0.99 25.19 -39.27
C LYS A 306 -0.37 24.52 -38.03
N ILE A 307 -0.09 25.29 -36.99
CA ILE A 307 0.42 24.77 -35.72
C ILE A 307 -0.58 23.80 -35.08
N VAL A 308 -1.86 24.19 -35.06
CA VAL A 308 -2.95 23.39 -34.49
C VAL A 308 -3.16 22.11 -35.30
N GLU A 309 -3.14 22.19 -36.64
CA GLU A 309 -3.17 21.02 -37.53
C GLU A 309 -1.97 20.08 -37.29
N GLY A 310 -0.81 20.63 -36.92
CA GLY A 310 0.38 19.89 -36.51
C GLY A 310 0.29 19.22 -35.14
N GLY A 311 -0.80 19.41 -34.40
CA GLY A 311 -0.99 18.84 -33.06
C GLY A 311 -0.01 19.40 -32.01
N ILE A 312 0.53 20.61 -32.24
CA ILE A 312 1.41 21.30 -31.31
C ILE A 312 0.55 22.25 -30.47
N PRO A 313 0.63 22.20 -29.13
CA PRO A 313 -0.12 23.10 -28.26
C PRO A 313 0.23 24.57 -28.54
N THR A 314 -0.78 25.41 -28.69
CA THR A 314 -0.62 26.88 -28.85
C THR A 314 -0.52 27.61 -27.51
N THR A 315 -0.17 26.91 -26.43
CA THR A 315 0.03 27.52 -25.12
C THR A 315 1.27 28.41 -25.12
N SER A 316 1.27 29.46 -24.29
CA SER A 316 2.34 30.48 -24.24
C SER A 316 3.73 29.90 -23.97
N ASP A 317 3.78 28.77 -23.27
CA ASP A 317 5.03 28.09 -22.89
C ASP A 317 5.66 27.34 -24.06
N VAL A 318 4.89 27.10 -25.12
CA VAL A 318 5.28 26.33 -26.30
C VAL A 318 5.47 27.23 -27.50
N ILE A 319 4.61 28.24 -27.66
CA ILE A 319 4.61 29.14 -28.80
C ILE A 319 4.37 30.58 -28.32
N PRO A 320 5.17 31.56 -28.78
CA PRO A 320 4.98 32.97 -28.44
C PRO A 320 3.55 33.44 -28.75
N VAL A 321 2.98 34.22 -27.85
CA VAL A 321 1.63 34.79 -28.04
C VAL A 321 1.69 35.84 -29.16
N PRO A 322 0.73 35.84 -30.10
CA PRO A 322 0.67 36.88 -31.12
C PRO A 322 0.52 38.26 -30.46
N PRO A 323 1.20 39.29 -30.97
CA PRO A 323 1.08 40.65 -30.42
C PRO A 323 -0.37 41.15 -30.52
N ASP A 324 -0.79 41.96 -29.56
CA ASP A 324 -2.07 42.68 -29.64
C ASP A 324 -1.95 43.78 -30.70
N VAL A 325 -2.53 43.49 -31.85
CA VAL A 325 -2.56 44.40 -32.99
C VAL A 325 -3.99 44.85 -33.19
N VAL A 326 -4.24 46.16 -33.14
CA VAL A 326 -5.53 46.78 -33.48
C VAL A 326 -5.58 46.97 -35.00
N PRO A 327 -6.29 46.13 -35.77
CA PRO A 327 -6.32 46.23 -37.23
C PRO A 327 -7.13 47.44 -37.70
N GLU A 328 -7.93 48.02 -36.81
CA GLU A 328 -8.81 49.16 -37.07
C GLU A 328 -8.07 50.51 -37.11
N ALA A 329 -6.75 50.53 -36.95
CA ALA A 329 -5.98 51.76 -37.07
C ALA A 329 -6.20 52.42 -38.45
N ASP A 330 -6.56 53.70 -38.46
CA ASP A 330 -6.87 54.44 -39.69
C ASP A 330 -5.62 54.90 -40.47
N ASN A 331 -4.45 54.91 -39.83
CA ASN A 331 -3.20 55.38 -40.43
C ASN A 331 -2.27 54.25 -40.88
N ILE A 332 -1.70 54.41 -42.08
CA ILE A 332 -0.82 53.43 -42.72
C ILE A 332 0.45 53.16 -41.89
N ALA A 333 0.99 54.16 -41.19
CA ALA A 333 2.17 54.02 -40.35
C ALA A 333 1.96 53.06 -39.17
N SER A 334 0.80 53.12 -38.50
CA SER A 334 0.50 52.18 -37.41
C SER A 334 0.25 50.78 -37.95
N LEU A 335 -0.42 50.65 -39.10
CA LEU A 335 -0.61 49.37 -39.77
C LEU A 335 0.72 48.74 -40.22
N LEU A 336 1.69 49.55 -40.65
CA LEU A 336 3.05 49.09 -40.97
C LEU A 336 3.80 48.60 -39.73
N SER A 337 3.75 49.36 -38.63
CA SER A 337 4.36 48.96 -37.34
C SER A 337 3.73 47.65 -36.81
N ALA A 338 2.41 47.55 -36.92
CA ALA A 338 1.63 46.35 -36.63
C ALA A 338 2.06 45.15 -37.48
N TYR A 339 2.21 45.34 -38.80
CA TYR A 339 2.69 44.31 -39.71
C TYR A 339 4.12 43.86 -39.36
N GLN A 340 5.03 44.80 -39.07
CA GLN A 340 6.39 44.48 -38.65
C GLN A 340 6.42 43.61 -37.38
N LYS A 341 5.66 43.98 -36.34
CA LYS A 341 5.55 43.18 -35.11
C LYS A 341 5.04 41.76 -35.37
N MET A 342 4.10 41.61 -36.30
CA MET A 342 3.60 40.29 -36.70
C MET A 342 4.64 39.47 -37.47
N VAL A 343 5.47 40.09 -38.33
CA VAL A 343 6.58 39.41 -39.00
C VAL A 343 7.63 38.94 -37.98
N GLU A 344 7.98 39.80 -37.02
CA GLU A 344 8.88 39.45 -35.92
C GLU A 344 8.34 38.27 -35.09
N TRP A 345 7.05 38.30 -34.75
CA TRP A 345 6.37 37.18 -34.08
C TRP A 345 6.45 35.89 -34.90
N SER A 346 6.19 35.93 -36.20
CA SER A 346 6.32 34.74 -37.07
C SER A 346 7.76 34.19 -37.08
N GLY A 347 8.76 35.06 -37.03
CA GLY A 347 10.16 34.68 -36.85
C GLY A 347 10.44 33.98 -35.52
N GLN A 348 9.89 34.50 -34.41
CA GLN A 348 10.01 33.87 -33.09
C GLN A 348 9.33 32.50 -33.05
N VAL A 349 8.13 32.38 -33.63
CA VAL A 349 7.40 31.12 -33.79
C VAL A 349 8.24 30.09 -34.54
N LYS A 350 8.94 30.49 -35.61
CA LYS A 350 9.84 29.61 -36.37
C LYS A 350 11.01 29.10 -35.53
N ILE A 351 11.56 29.93 -34.64
CA ILE A 351 12.63 29.53 -33.72
C ILE A 351 12.11 28.52 -32.69
N SER A 352 10.99 28.82 -32.01
CA SER A 352 10.40 27.92 -31.01
C SER A 352 9.97 26.58 -31.61
N LEU A 353 9.40 26.59 -32.82
CA LEU A 353 9.09 25.37 -33.57
C LEU A 353 10.34 24.54 -33.87
N LYS A 354 11.41 25.20 -34.31
CA LYS A 354 12.68 24.52 -34.60
C LYS A 354 13.24 23.82 -33.36
N ASP A 355 13.24 24.48 -32.21
CA ASP A 355 13.72 23.89 -30.95
C ASP A 355 12.87 22.66 -30.58
N ARG A 356 11.54 22.76 -30.69
CA ARG A 356 10.62 21.65 -30.43
C ARG A 356 10.83 20.44 -31.36
N VAL A 357 11.09 20.71 -32.65
CA VAL A 357 11.38 19.63 -33.61
C VAL A 357 12.72 19.00 -33.30
N VAL A 358 13.73 19.78 -32.90
CA VAL A 358 15.04 19.26 -32.48
C VAL A 358 14.89 18.37 -31.24
N ASP A 359 14.09 18.76 -30.26
CA ASP A 359 13.82 17.93 -29.07
C ASP A 359 13.16 16.60 -29.46
N ALA A 360 12.10 16.63 -30.27
CA ALA A 360 11.45 15.43 -30.76
C ALA A 360 12.42 14.52 -31.56
N LEU A 361 13.29 15.10 -32.38
CA LEU A 361 14.32 14.36 -33.12
C LEU A 361 15.42 13.79 -32.20
N ASN A 362 15.76 14.49 -31.11
CA ASN A 362 16.70 13.99 -30.12
C ASN A 362 16.10 12.81 -29.32
N ASP A 363 14.81 12.83 -29.04
CA ASP A 363 14.11 11.69 -28.42
C ASP A 363 14.08 10.48 -29.35
N VAL A 364 13.82 10.68 -30.66
CA VAL A 364 13.96 9.63 -31.68
C VAL A 364 15.40 9.10 -31.72
N GLU A 365 16.40 9.97 -31.67
CA GLU A 365 17.82 9.59 -31.69
C GLU A 365 18.20 8.74 -30.47
N LYS A 366 17.79 9.16 -29.27
CA LYS A 366 18.03 8.40 -28.03
C LYS A 366 17.31 7.05 -28.01
N ALA A 367 16.12 6.95 -28.59
CA ALA A 367 15.45 5.65 -28.76
C ALA A 367 16.29 4.67 -29.59
N THR A 368 17.10 5.16 -30.54
CA THR A 368 17.99 4.29 -31.34
C THR A 368 19.18 3.72 -30.58
N ASP A 369 19.52 4.27 -29.41
CA ASP A 369 20.58 3.72 -28.56
C ASP A 369 20.14 2.43 -27.85
N PHE A 370 18.83 2.21 -27.72
CA PHE A 370 18.21 1.01 -27.14
C PHE A 370 17.16 0.41 -28.10
N PRO A 371 17.58 -0.13 -29.26
CA PRO A 371 16.68 -0.48 -30.36
C PRO A 371 15.71 -1.61 -30.01
N ASP A 372 16.14 -2.60 -29.21
CA ASP A 372 15.30 -3.72 -28.79
C ASP A 372 14.20 -3.28 -27.81
N ASP A 373 14.51 -2.30 -26.95
CA ASP A 373 13.58 -1.78 -25.93
C ASP A 373 12.53 -0.85 -26.56
N ALA A 374 12.93 -0.08 -27.59
CA ALA A 374 12.05 0.78 -28.38
C ALA A 374 11.30 0.03 -29.51
N GLY A 375 11.69 -1.20 -29.85
CA GLY A 375 11.10 -2.00 -30.93
C GLY A 375 11.53 -1.59 -32.34
N ILE A 376 12.71 -0.97 -32.49
CA ILE A 376 13.24 -0.44 -33.75
C ILE A 376 13.90 -1.56 -34.56
N LYS A 377 13.29 -1.93 -35.70
CA LYS A 377 13.83 -2.97 -36.59
C LYS A 377 14.89 -2.48 -37.57
N ASP A 378 14.85 -1.21 -37.96
CA ASP A 378 15.77 -0.61 -38.93
C ASP A 378 16.35 0.71 -38.39
N ILE A 379 17.44 0.58 -37.63
CA ILE A 379 18.13 1.70 -36.99
C ILE A 379 18.72 2.67 -38.02
N ILE A 380 19.16 2.15 -39.17
CA ILE A 380 19.87 2.93 -40.19
C ILE A 380 18.92 3.92 -40.85
N SER A 381 17.69 3.51 -41.18
CA SER A 381 16.70 4.41 -41.77
C SER A 381 16.23 5.48 -40.79
N VAL A 382 16.06 5.15 -39.50
CA VAL A 382 15.66 6.11 -38.45
C VAL A 382 16.77 7.14 -38.21
N ARG A 383 18.03 6.72 -38.07
CA ARG A 383 19.16 7.66 -37.92
C ARG A 383 19.36 8.53 -39.15
N LYS A 384 19.14 7.99 -40.35
CA LYS A 384 19.17 8.76 -41.60
C LYS A 384 18.06 9.80 -41.65
N PHE A 385 16.84 9.46 -41.24
CA PHE A 385 15.74 10.42 -41.11
C PHE A 385 16.08 11.55 -40.14
N VAL A 386 16.66 11.25 -38.97
CA VAL A 386 17.08 12.28 -38.00
C VAL A 386 18.14 13.21 -38.59
N ALA A 387 19.16 12.65 -39.25
CA ALA A 387 20.24 13.42 -39.86
C ALA A 387 19.74 14.31 -41.02
N ASP A 388 18.92 13.76 -41.91
CA ASP A 388 18.33 14.49 -43.04
C ASP A 388 17.39 15.59 -42.54
N SER A 389 16.56 15.30 -41.54
CA SER A 389 15.64 16.26 -40.91
C SER A 389 16.38 17.40 -40.19
N LYS A 390 17.45 17.11 -39.42
CA LYS A 390 18.31 18.12 -38.77
C LYS A 390 18.99 19.03 -39.80
N LYS A 391 19.34 18.50 -40.98
CA LYS A 391 19.92 19.29 -42.07
C LYS A 391 18.87 20.19 -42.73
N GLU A 392 17.67 19.66 -42.98
CA GLU A 392 16.55 20.37 -43.58
C GLU A 392 16.01 21.50 -42.68
N LEU A 393 15.99 21.31 -41.36
CA LEU A 393 15.59 22.30 -40.35
C LEU A 393 16.37 23.62 -40.37
N LYS A 394 17.56 23.66 -40.98
CA LYS A 394 18.35 24.90 -41.10
C LYS A 394 17.70 25.91 -42.05
N HIS A 395 16.94 25.43 -43.04
CA HIS A 395 16.35 26.26 -44.10
C HIS A 395 14.84 26.04 -44.27
N ALA A 396 14.24 25.12 -43.50
CA ALA A 396 12.84 24.78 -43.56
C ALA A 396 11.93 25.99 -43.27
N GLU A 397 10.80 26.06 -43.98
CA GLU A 397 9.67 26.92 -43.60
C GLU A 397 8.78 26.23 -42.56
N ILE A 398 7.89 27.01 -41.92
CA ILE A 398 7.00 26.52 -40.85
C ILE A 398 6.27 25.22 -41.23
N ASP A 399 5.76 25.12 -42.46
CA ASP A 399 5.06 23.92 -42.96
C ASP A 399 5.96 22.67 -43.02
N SER A 400 7.22 22.86 -43.43
CA SER A 400 8.19 21.76 -43.49
C SER A 400 8.63 21.33 -42.08
N MET A 401 8.80 22.28 -41.16
CA MET A 401 9.10 21.98 -39.75
C MET A 401 7.98 21.17 -39.08
N ILE A 402 6.71 21.52 -39.35
CA ILE A 402 5.55 20.80 -38.81
C ILE A 402 5.47 19.37 -39.37
N LYS A 403 5.72 19.18 -40.68
CA LYS A 403 5.75 17.83 -41.28
C LYS A 403 6.82 16.93 -40.67
N ILE A 404 8.01 17.49 -40.40
CA ILE A 404 9.08 16.78 -39.69
C ILE A 404 8.64 16.48 -38.25
N HIS A 405 8.02 17.44 -37.56
CA HIS A 405 7.51 17.26 -36.19
C HIS A 405 6.53 16.08 -36.10
N ILE A 406 5.52 16.04 -36.98
CA ILE A 406 4.48 15.01 -36.97
C ILE A 406 5.11 13.62 -37.14
N LYS A 407 6.06 13.49 -38.09
CA LYS A 407 6.77 12.23 -38.32
C LYS A 407 7.64 11.82 -37.12
N ALA A 408 8.37 12.76 -36.52
CA ALA A 408 9.17 12.48 -35.34
C ALA A 408 8.28 12.09 -34.15
N LYS A 409 7.18 12.82 -33.92
CA LYS A 409 6.23 12.56 -32.83
C LYS A 409 5.53 11.21 -32.97
N THR A 410 5.10 10.84 -34.18
CA THR A 410 4.52 9.51 -34.41
C THR A 410 5.51 8.38 -34.10
N MET A 411 6.79 8.54 -34.45
CA MET A 411 7.83 7.59 -34.06
C MET A 411 8.04 7.55 -32.54
N VAL A 412 8.13 8.71 -31.88
CA VAL A 412 8.28 8.81 -30.41
C VAL A 412 7.12 8.16 -29.68
N ASP A 413 5.88 8.39 -30.11
CA ASP A 413 4.69 7.80 -29.50
C ASP A 413 4.69 6.26 -29.63
N GLU A 414 5.11 5.73 -30.80
CA GLU A 414 5.24 4.28 -31.03
C GLU A 414 6.34 3.66 -30.15
N TYR A 415 7.51 4.30 -30.06
CA TYR A 415 8.61 3.84 -29.22
C TYR A 415 8.25 3.89 -27.74
N ASN A 416 7.63 4.98 -27.28
CA ASN A 416 7.18 5.13 -25.90
C ASN A 416 6.15 4.06 -25.53
N LYS A 417 5.24 3.71 -26.46
CA LYS A 417 4.28 2.63 -26.26
C LYS A 417 4.99 1.28 -26.06
N ASN A 418 5.94 0.94 -26.92
CA ASN A 418 6.73 -0.31 -26.80
C ASN A 418 7.49 -0.37 -25.47
N ILE A 419 8.19 0.71 -25.09
CA ILE A 419 8.92 0.79 -23.81
C ILE A 419 7.95 0.65 -22.64
N THR A 420 6.78 1.29 -22.69
CA THR A 420 5.75 1.19 -21.65
C THR A 420 5.21 -0.23 -21.51
N ASP A 421 4.99 -0.93 -22.63
CA ASP A 421 4.54 -2.33 -22.62
C ASP A 421 5.63 -3.26 -22.03
N GLN A 422 6.92 -3.00 -22.29
CA GLN A 422 8.00 -3.70 -21.62
C GLN A 422 8.03 -3.42 -20.11
N ILE A 423 7.87 -2.15 -19.69
CA ILE A 423 7.82 -1.80 -18.26
C ILE A 423 6.67 -2.53 -17.58
N ARG A 424 5.47 -2.57 -18.20
CA ARG A 424 4.32 -3.32 -17.68
C ARG A 424 4.63 -4.81 -17.54
N SER A 425 5.27 -5.42 -18.55
CA SER A 425 5.68 -6.82 -18.49
C SER A 425 6.61 -7.10 -17.30
N TYR A 426 7.63 -6.25 -17.11
CA TYR A 426 8.55 -6.40 -15.99
C TYR A 426 7.91 -6.09 -14.63
N ILE A 427 6.94 -5.17 -14.54
CA ILE A 427 6.13 -4.95 -13.32
C ILE A 427 5.32 -6.21 -12.98
N THR A 428 4.71 -6.85 -13.98
CA THR A 428 4.01 -8.13 -13.77
C THR A 428 4.97 -9.19 -13.25
N ARG A 429 6.17 -9.33 -13.85
CA ARG A 429 7.22 -10.24 -13.35
C ARG A 429 7.64 -9.93 -11.92
N PHE A 430 7.79 -8.65 -11.57
CA PHE A 430 8.13 -8.21 -10.22
C PHE A 430 7.02 -8.55 -9.21
N ASN A 431 5.76 -8.31 -9.57
CA ASN A 431 4.61 -8.64 -8.73
C ASN A 431 4.45 -10.15 -8.54
N GLU A 432 4.67 -10.94 -9.59
CA GLU A 432 4.72 -12.40 -9.51
C GLU A 432 5.84 -12.86 -8.56
N LEU A 433 7.02 -12.25 -8.65
CA LEU A 433 8.14 -12.54 -7.75
C LEU A 433 7.75 -12.25 -6.29
N ALA A 434 7.14 -11.09 -6.02
CA ALA A 434 6.71 -10.70 -4.68
C ALA A 434 5.60 -11.60 -4.12
N THR A 435 4.55 -11.90 -4.89
CA THR A 435 3.39 -12.69 -4.38
C THR A 435 3.61 -14.19 -4.36
N SER A 436 4.49 -14.71 -5.21
CA SER A 436 4.71 -16.16 -5.31
C SER A 436 5.93 -16.66 -4.57
N ALA A 437 6.87 -15.77 -4.22
CA ALA A 437 7.91 -16.10 -3.25
C ALA A 437 7.32 -16.56 -1.91
N ASP A 438 6.35 -15.81 -1.37
CA ASP A 438 5.65 -16.13 -0.10
C ASP A 438 4.84 -17.44 -0.15
N LYS A 439 4.57 -18.00 -1.34
CA LYS A 439 3.85 -19.28 -1.50
C LYS A 439 4.77 -20.50 -1.61
N VAL A 440 6.05 -20.28 -1.89
CA VAL A 440 7.00 -21.34 -2.23
C VAL A 440 8.12 -21.42 -1.20
N LEU A 441 8.51 -20.28 -0.63
CA LEU A 441 9.45 -20.20 0.48
C LEU A 441 8.69 -20.08 1.79
N ASP A 442 9.01 -20.96 2.75
CA ASP A 442 8.34 -21.01 4.06
C ASP A 442 9.00 -20.05 5.08
N TYR A 443 10.24 -19.61 4.82
CA TYR A 443 11.04 -18.77 5.75
C TYR A 443 11.25 -17.31 5.31
N ALA A 444 11.23 -17.01 4.01
CA ALA A 444 11.67 -15.71 3.50
C ALA A 444 10.49 -14.84 3.06
N GLN A 445 10.21 -13.74 3.80
CA GLN A 445 9.29 -12.70 3.36
C GLN A 445 10.00 -11.73 2.42
N LEU A 446 9.74 -11.84 1.12
CA LEU A 446 10.27 -10.91 0.13
C LEU A 446 9.39 -9.65 0.05
N SER A 447 9.44 -8.84 1.10
CA SER A 447 8.72 -7.56 1.16
C SER A 447 9.47 -6.48 0.41
N LYS A 448 9.33 -6.45 -0.92
CA LYS A 448 9.57 -5.24 -1.71
C LYS A 448 8.28 -4.87 -2.42
N LYS A 449 7.74 -3.68 -2.12
CA LYS A 449 6.60 -3.12 -2.85
C LYS A 449 7.03 -2.78 -4.27
N ALA A 450 6.20 -3.16 -5.24
CA ALA A 450 6.40 -2.76 -6.62
C ALA A 450 6.38 -1.22 -6.73
N PRO A 451 7.19 -0.64 -7.64
CA PRO A 451 7.09 0.77 -7.98
C PRO A 451 5.64 1.10 -8.37
N LYS A 452 5.11 2.21 -7.86
CA LYS A 452 3.75 2.66 -8.20
C LYS A 452 3.69 3.01 -9.68
N VAL A 453 2.66 2.51 -10.35
CA VAL A 453 2.39 2.68 -11.80
C VAL A 453 1.97 4.12 -12.16
N GLU A 454 1.85 5.00 -11.17
CA GLU A 454 1.22 6.33 -11.29
C GLU A 454 2.07 7.37 -12.08
N GLU A 455 3.33 7.09 -12.42
CA GLU A 455 4.23 8.05 -13.10
C GLU A 455 4.84 7.51 -14.43
N LEU A 456 4.06 6.86 -15.29
CA LEU A 456 4.53 6.50 -16.65
C LEU A 456 4.31 7.62 -17.69
N GLU A 457 4.06 8.86 -17.25
CA GLU A 457 3.87 10.04 -18.10
C GLU A 457 5.18 10.82 -18.31
N GLY A 458 6.25 10.14 -18.74
CA GLY A 458 7.56 10.74 -19.02
C GLY A 458 7.98 10.65 -20.49
N GLY A 459 8.93 11.49 -20.90
CA GLY A 459 9.58 11.39 -22.22
C GLY A 459 10.41 10.10 -22.37
N THR A 460 10.84 9.79 -23.60
CA THR A 460 11.50 8.51 -23.94
C THR A 460 12.69 8.19 -23.05
N VAL A 461 13.47 9.20 -22.67
CA VAL A 461 14.63 9.07 -21.77
C VAL A 461 14.23 8.56 -20.38
N PHE A 462 13.17 9.14 -19.80
CA PHE A 462 12.69 8.77 -18.48
C PHE A 462 12.14 7.34 -18.47
N LEU A 463 11.43 6.95 -19.54
CA LEU A 463 10.91 5.59 -19.68
C LEU A 463 12.05 4.56 -19.79
N LEU A 464 13.11 4.85 -20.54
CA LEU A 464 14.29 3.98 -20.64
C LEU A 464 15.04 3.85 -19.30
N GLU A 465 15.24 4.95 -18.56
CA GLU A 465 15.85 4.90 -17.22
C GLU A 465 14.98 4.10 -16.24
N SER A 466 13.66 4.28 -16.30
CA SER A 466 12.71 3.54 -15.48
C SER A 466 12.77 2.03 -15.78
N LEU A 467 12.81 1.65 -17.07
CA LEU A 467 12.97 0.25 -17.48
C LEU A 467 14.29 -0.33 -16.98
N ALA A 468 15.41 0.40 -17.09
CA ALA A 468 16.71 -0.06 -16.62
C ALA A 468 16.75 -0.28 -15.10
N ASN A 469 16.16 0.64 -14.33
CA ASN A 469 16.04 0.50 -12.87
C ASN A 469 15.15 -0.69 -12.50
N LEU A 470 14.07 -0.91 -13.23
CA LEU A 470 13.14 -2.00 -12.97
C LEU A 470 13.74 -3.36 -13.35
N ARG A 471 14.54 -3.44 -14.41
CA ARG A 471 15.38 -4.62 -14.75
C ARG A 471 16.31 -4.97 -13.60
N LYS A 472 17.11 -4.01 -13.11
CA LYS A 472 17.99 -4.21 -11.95
C LYS A 472 17.24 -4.66 -10.70
N ALA A 473 16.06 -4.11 -10.46
CA ALA A 473 15.23 -4.48 -9.31
C ALA A 473 14.70 -5.92 -9.42
N VAL A 474 14.28 -6.35 -10.62
CA VAL A 474 13.87 -7.73 -10.90
C VAL A 474 15.05 -8.69 -10.78
N GLU A 475 16.19 -8.42 -11.42
CA GLU A 475 17.41 -9.24 -11.33
C GLU A 475 17.90 -9.38 -9.88
N SER A 476 17.98 -8.25 -9.15
CA SER A 476 18.29 -8.28 -7.72
C SER A 476 17.28 -9.10 -6.93
N GLY A 477 15.98 -8.97 -7.24
CA GLY A 477 14.91 -9.75 -6.65
C GLY A 477 15.08 -11.26 -6.87
N VAL A 478 15.37 -11.67 -8.11
CA VAL A 478 15.65 -13.06 -8.47
C VAL A 478 16.88 -13.58 -7.73
N GLY A 479 17.95 -12.79 -7.63
CA GLY A 479 19.14 -13.14 -6.86
C GLY A 479 18.80 -13.42 -5.39
N THR A 480 18.07 -12.51 -4.73
CA THR A 480 17.62 -12.73 -3.34
C THR A 480 16.71 -13.96 -3.19
N PHE A 481 15.82 -14.22 -4.15
CA PHE A 481 14.97 -15.42 -4.14
C PHE A 481 15.79 -16.70 -4.26
N ARG A 482 16.80 -16.71 -5.14
CA ARG A 482 17.73 -17.82 -5.33
C ARG A 482 18.50 -18.14 -4.06
N GLU A 483 19.04 -17.11 -3.40
CA GLU A 483 19.74 -17.27 -2.12
C GLU A 483 18.80 -17.80 -1.03
N ALA A 484 17.59 -17.26 -0.93
CA ALA A 484 16.60 -17.71 0.04
C ALA A 484 16.17 -19.17 -0.18
N ALA A 485 15.96 -19.59 -1.44
CA ALA A 485 15.69 -20.99 -1.78
C ALA A 485 16.85 -21.92 -1.37
N GLY A 486 18.10 -21.48 -1.59
CA GLY A 486 19.29 -22.21 -1.16
C GLY A 486 19.39 -22.33 0.37
N GLN A 487 19.13 -21.25 1.11
CA GLN A 487 19.10 -21.26 2.57
C GLN A 487 18.02 -22.18 3.14
N GLU A 488 16.86 -22.23 2.48
CA GLU A 488 15.75 -23.10 2.87
C GLU A 488 16.13 -24.58 2.73
N ILE A 489 16.79 -24.94 1.62
CA ILE A 489 17.35 -26.27 1.42
C ILE A 489 18.39 -26.61 2.48
N ASP A 490 19.31 -25.68 2.77
CA ASP A 490 20.35 -25.89 3.79
C ASP A 490 19.76 -26.13 5.18
N ALA A 491 18.69 -25.41 5.53
CA ALA A 491 17.97 -25.61 6.78
C ALA A 491 17.39 -27.04 6.87
N ILE A 492 16.76 -27.52 5.79
CA ILE A 492 16.22 -28.89 5.73
C ILE A 492 17.34 -29.93 5.87
N ILE A 493 18.45 -29.75 5.14
CA ILE A 493 19.60 -30.67 5.21
C ILE A 493 20.15 -30.70 6.64
N SER A 494 20.39 -29.53 7.24
CA SER A 494 20.88 -29.43 8.61
C SER A 494 19.96 -30.13 9.59
N ASP A 495 18.64 -29.92 9.48
CA ASP A 495 17.66 -30.57 10.35
C ASP A 495 17.64 -32.10 10.17
N LEU A 496 17.77 -32.62 8.94
CA LEU A 496 17.86 -34.06 8.71
C LEU A 496 19.15 -34.67 9.29
N GLN A 497 20.27 -33.93 9.25
CA GLN A 497 21.54 -34.35 9.85
C GLN A 497 21.51 -34.39 11.38
N THR A 498 20.57 -33.70 12.04
CA THR A 498 20.37 -33.81 13.50
C THR A 498 19.73 -35.13 13.95
N ILE A 499 19.14 -35.91 13.03
CA ILE A 499 18.61 -37.22 13.36
C ILE A 499 19.78 -38.14 13.76
N LYS A 500 19.56 -39.03 14.73
CA LYS A 500 20.60 -39.91 15.30
C LYS A 500 21.42 -40.60 14.18
N PRO A 501 22.77 -40.59 14.25
CA PRO A 501 23.63 -41.09 13.16
C PRO A 501 23.35 -42.54 12.71
N ALA A 502 22.90 -43.40 13.63
CA ALA A 502 22.53 -44.79 13.33
C ALA A 502 21.40 -44.93 12.28
N TYR A 503 20.63 -43.87 12.04
CA TYR A 503 19.55 -43.83 11.06
C TYR A 503 19.83 -42.87 9.89
N ALA A 504 21.01 -42.24 9.85
CA ALA A 504 21.35 -41.23 8.84
C ALA A 504 21.26 -41.78 7.41
N GLU A 505 21.65 -43.05 7.19
CA GLU A 505 21.57 -43.72 5.88
C GLU A 505 20.17 -43.68 5.25
N ILE A 506 19.11 -43.65 6.05
CA ILE A 506 17.72 -43.62 5.58
C ILE A 506 17.42 -42.28 4.89
N PHE A 507 18.02 -41.19 5.37
CA PHE A 507 17.76 -39.83 4.89
C PHE A 507 18.81 -39.33 3.89
N MET A 508 19.93 -40.04 3.71
CA MET A 508 20.98 -39.69 2.73
C MET A 508 20.46 -39.49 1.30
N PRO A 509 19.55 -40.31 0.75
CA PRO A 509 19.01 -40.09 -0.60
C PRO A 509 18.24 -38.76 -0.74
N ILE A 510 17.58 -38.32 0.34
CA ILE A 510 16.86 -37.04 0.39
C ILE A 510 17.86 -35.88 0.45
N ILE A 511 18.91 -36.00 1.28
CA ILE A 511 19.98 -34.99 1.40
C ILE A 511 20.70 -34.80 0.05
N SER A 512 21.05 -35.90 -0.63
CA SER A 512 21.72 -35.83 -1.94
C SER A 512 20.88 -35.11 -3.00
N GLU A 513 19.57 -35.37 -3.04
CA GLU A 513 18.67 -34.73 -4.00
C GLU A 513 18.44 -33.24 -3.68
N LEU A 514 18.41 -32.88 -2.39
CA LEU A 514 18.40 -31.49 -1.93
C LEU A 514 19.67 -30.74 -2.38
N ASP A 515 20.85 -31.34 -2.19
CA ASP A 515 22.14 -30.76 -2.62
C ASP A 515 22.23 -30.59 -4.15
N GLU A 516 21.75 -31.59 -4.90
CA GLU A 516 21.67 -31.50 -6.36
C GLU A 516 20.70 -30.41 -6.82
N ALA A 517 19.52 -30.32 -6.20
CA ALA A 517 18.54 -29.29 -6.50
C ALA A 517 19.07 -27.89 -6.20
N LYS A 518 19.76 -27.71 -5.07
CA LYS A 518 20.46 -26.47 -4.72
C LYS A 518 21.50 -26.09 -5.78
N SER A 519 22.28 -27.05 -6.23
CA SER A 519 23.29 -26.85 -7.28
C SER A 519 22.66 -26.42 -8.60
N ARG A 520 21.56 -27.07 -9.02
CA ARG A 520 20.81 -26.69 -10.23
C ARG A 520 20.19 -25.28 -10.12
N MET A 521 19.59 -24.95 -8.98
CA MET A 521 18.99 -23.62 -8.76
C MET A 521 20.03 -22.49 -8.72
N SER A 522 21.28 -22.77 -8.33
CA SER A 522 22.33 -21.75 -8.24
C SER A 522 22.68 -21.10 -9.59
N VAL A 523 22.51 -21.83 -10.69
CA VAL A 523 22.85 -21.41 -12.06
C VAL A 523 21.64 -20.92 -12.87
N MET A 524 20.41 -21.06 -12.38
CA MET A 524 19.20 -20.61 -13.07
C MET A 524 19.01 -19.10 -12.94
N GLU A 525 18.79 -18.40 -14.05
CA GLU A 525 18.62 -16.93 -14.07
C GLU A 525 17.16 -16.48 -14.07
N GLU A 526 16.21 -17.33 -14.46
CA GLU A 526 14.80 -16.99 -14.49
C GLU A 526 14.07 -17.39 -13.19
N PHE A 527 13.25 -16.47 -12.67
CA PHE A 527 12.42 -16.72 -11.50
C PHE A 527 11.47 -17.93 -11.66
N GLY A 528 10.84 -18.06 -12.83
CA GLY A 528 9.90 -19.13 -13.11
C GLY A 528 10.55 -20.51 -13.05
N GLU A 529 11.79 -20.62 -13.53
CA GLU A 529 12.57 -21.86 -13.50
C GLU A 529 12.97 -22.24 -12.07
N ILE A 530 13.56 -21.30 -11.31
CA ILE A 530 13.94 -21.54 -9.90
C ILE A 530 12.71 -21.95 -9.08
N ARG A 531 11.59 -21.27 -9.27
CA ARG A 531 10.33 -21.57 -8.59
C ARG A 531 9.81 -22.97 -8.91
N SER A 532 9.81 -23.34 -10.20
CA SER A 532 9.36 -24.66 -10.64
C SER A 532 10.25 -25.76 -10.08
N GLU A 533 11.57 -25.55 -10.11
CA GLU A 533 12.55 -26.49 -9.56
C GLU A 533 12.38 -26.67 -8.04
N MET A 534 12.23 -25.58 -7.28
CA MET A 534 12.00 -25.65 -5.83
C MET A 534 10.72 -26.42 -5.50
N ARG A 535 9.62 -26.15 -6.23
CA ARG A 535 8.36 -26.87 -6.04
C ARG A 535 8.47 -28.36 -6.36
N SER A 536 9.06 -28.69 -7.51
CA SER A 536 9.29 -30.09 -7.91
C SER A 536 10.17 -30.82 -6.90
N THR A 537 11.18 -30.13 -6.36
CA THR A 537 12.08 -30.67 -5.33
C THR A 537 11.32 -30.95 -4.03
N LYS A 538 10.50 -30.00 -3.55
CA LYS A 538 9.65 -30.22 -2.37
C LYS A 538 8.69 -31.41 -2.57
N GLU A 539 8.02 -31.49 -3.72
CA GLU A 539 7.10 -32.60 -4.04
C GLU A 539 7.83 -33.96 -4.10
N ALA A 540 9.01 -34.01 -4.73
CA ALA A 540 9.85 -35.21 -4.80
C ALA A 540 10.34 -35.65 -3.41
N ILE A 541 10.77 -34.71 -2.57
CA ILE A 541 11.21 -35.01 -1.21
C ILE A 541 10.05 -35.50 -0.36
N LEU A 542 8.86 -34.90 -0.45
CA LEU A 542 7.68 -35.37 0.28
C LEU A 542 7.32 -36.82 -0.08
N ALA A 543 7.47 -37.22 -1.34
CA ALA A 543 7.29 -38.60 -1.76
C ALA A 543 8.32 -39.54 -1.10
N LYS A 544 9.62 -39.18 -1.16
CA LYS A 544 10.70 -39.98 -0.55
C LYS A 544 10.68 -39.96 0.99
N ALA A 545 10.18 -38.88 1.59
CA ALA A 545 10.04 -38.70 3.02
C ALA A 545 9.13 -39.77 3.62
N LYS A 546 8.03 -40.08 2.93
CA LYS A 546 7.11 -41.14 3.32
C LYS A 546 7.81 -42.50 3.37
N ASP A 547 8.55 -42.85 2.32
CA ASP A 547 9.30 -44.11 2.23
C ASP A 547 10.41 -44.19 3.30
N ALA A 548 11.12 -43.09 3.53
CA ALA A 548 12.15 -42.97 4.56
C ALA A 548 11.57 -43.18 5.98
N LEU A 549 10.45 -42.53 6.29
CA LEU A 549 9.76 -42.68 7.58
C LEU A 549 9.14 -44.08 7.73
N GLU A 550 8.60 -44.68 6.67
CA GLU A 550 8.13 -46.08 6.67
C GLU A 550 9.28 -47.04 6.96
N ASN A 551 10.45 -46.84 6.34
CA ASN A 551 11.64 -47.62 6.57
C ASN A 551 12.16 -47.46 8.02
N LEU A 552 12.19 -46.24 8.55
CA LEU A 552 12.54 -45.99 9.95
C LEU A 552 11.58 -46.72 10.90
N ARG A 553 10.27 -46.56 10.71
CA ARG A 553 9.26 -47.25 11.52
C ARG A 553 9.39 -48.77 11.42
N TYR A 554 9.66 -49.29 10.22
CA TYR A 554 9.88 -50.73 10.01
C TYR A 554 11.11 -51.23 10.77
N ARG A 555 12.27 -50.56 10.65
CA ARG A 555 13.50 -50.94 11.37
C ARG A 555 13.30 -50.93 12.88
N LEU A 556 12.70 -49.88 13.43
CA LEU A 556 12.36 -49.79 14.85
C LEU A 556 11.39 -50.92 15.25
N GLY A 557 10.35 -51.16 14.44
CA GLY A 557 9.38 -52.23 14.67
C GLY A 557 9.96 -53.65 14.57
N VAL A 558 10.99 -53.88 13.76
CA VAL A 558 11.72 -55.16 13.74
C VAL A 558 12.48 -55.36 15.05
N LYS A 559 13.21 -54.35 15.53
CA LYS A 559 13.91 -54.41 16.82
C LYS A 559 12.94 -54.70 17.98
N ILE A 560 11.80 -53.99 18.01
CA ILE A 560 10.73 -54.20 18.99
C ILE A 560 10.19 -55.63 18.92
N ARG A 561 9.85 -56.14 17.74
CA ARG A 561 9.31 -57.50 17.57
C ARG A 561 10.31 -58.59 17.96
N LEU A 562 11.57 -58.42 17.61
CA LEU A 562 12.63 -59.36 17.97
C LEU A 562 12.82 -59.43 19.49
N ALA A 563 12.88 -58.28 20.14
CA ALA A 563 12.97 -58.21 21.59
C ALA A 563 11.69 -58.75 22.27
N ALA A 564 10.51 -58.37 21.78
CA ALA A 564 9.22 -58.88 22.28
C ALA A 564 9.12 -60.40 22.19
N ALA A 565 9.55 -61.01 21.08
CA ALA A 565 9.55 -62.45 20.91
C ALA A 565 10.48 -63.17 21.90
N LYS A 566 11.66 -62.57 22.17
CA LYS A 566 12.60 -63.07 23.18
C LYS A 566 12.04 -62.89 24.61
N LEU A 567 11.44 -61.74 24.93
CA LEU A 567 10.79 -61.47 26.22
C LEU A 567 9.63 -62.43 26.50
N MET A 568 8.71 -62.59 25.54
CA MET A 568 7.63 -63.57 25.63
C MET A 568 8.18 -64.99 25.70
N GLY A 569 9.23 -65.28 24.93
CA GLY A 569 10.01 -66.50 25.04
C GLY A 569 10.48 -66.71 26.47
N ALA A 570 11.00 -65.68 27.12
CA ALA A 570 11.47 -65.67 28.50
C ALA A 570 10.34 -65.76 29.56
N GLY A 571 9.07 -65.72 29.15
CA GLY A 571 7.91 -65.73 30.06
C GLY A 571 7.60 -64.39 30.70
N VAL A 572 8.21 -63.30 30.21
CA VAL A 572 8.05 -61.93 30.75
C VAL A 572 7.07 -61.16 29.88
N GLU A 573 6.03 -60.59 30.51
CA GLU A 573 5.11 -59.69 29.82
C GLU A 573 5.74 -58.31 29.60
N ILE A 574 5.56 -57.74 28.41
CA ILE A 574 6.04 -56.38 28.11
C ILE A 574 5.26 -55.39 28.99
N PRO A 575 5.92 -54.44 29.68
CA PRO A 575 5.26 -53.42 30.49
C PRO A 575 4.16 -52.68 29.71
N LYS A 576 3.04 -52.37 30.37
CA LYS A 576 1.88 -51.74 29.73
C LYS A 576 2.23 -50.40 29.07
N GLU A 577 3.07 -49.61 29.71
CA GLU A 577 3.55 -48.33 29.22
C GLU A 577 4.38 -48.47 27.94
N ALA A 578 5.17 -49.55 27.83
CA ALA A 578 5.91 -49.88 26.61
C ALA A 578 4.96 -50.38 25.51
N GLN A 579 3.90 -51.13 25.84
CA GLN A 579 2.87 -51.54 24.87
C GLN A 579 2.08 -50.35 24.32
N GLU A 580 1.70 -49.40 25.18
CA GLU A 580 1.07 -48.14 24.78
C GLU A 580 1.99 -47.33 23.86
N ALA A 581 3.27 -47.20 24.21
CA ALA A 581 4.26 -46.52 23.37
C ALA A 581 4.50 -47.22 22.01
N ILE A 582 4.41 -48.56 21.95
CA ILE A 582 4.41 -49.31 20.67
C ILE A 582 3.17 -48.98 19.84
N GLY A 583 2.00 -48.86 20.48
CA GLY A 583 0.77 -48.40 19.84
C GLY A 583 0.87 -46.95 19.32
N GLU A 584 1.47 -46.05 20.11
CA GLU A 584 1.78 -44.68 19.71
C GLU A 584 2.74 -44.67 18.50
N LEU A 585 3.82 -45.45 18.53
CA LEU A 585 4.80 -45.52 17.43
C LEU A 585 4.15 -46.00 16.12
N ASN A 586 3.26 -46.98 16.19
CA ASN A 586 2.55 -47.50 15.02
C ASN A 586 1.52 -46.52 14.46
N SER A 587 0.97 -45.63 15.31
CA SER A 587 -0.02 -44.62 14.94
C SER A 587 0.58 -43.25 14.58
N VAL A 588 1.90 -43.04 14.73
CA VAL A 588 2.57 -41.84 14.21
C VAL A 588 2.31 -41.74 12.70
N SER A 589 1.70 -40.63 12.28
CA SER A 589 1.49 -40.33 10.86
C SER A 589 2.83 -40.28 10.14
N ILE A 590 2.91 -41.02 9.03
CA ILE A 590 4.08 -41.06 8.15
C ILE A 590 3.94 -40.04 7.01
N ALA A 591 2.76 -39.41 6.88
CA ALA A 591 2.58 -38.28 5.98
C ALA A 591 3.18 -37.04 6.64
N ALA A 592 4.31 -36.57 6.10
CA ALA A 592 4.81 -35.24 6.39
C ALA A 592 3.97 -34.23 5.58
N ASP A 593 3.30 -33.29 6.26
CA ASP A 593 2.53 -32.24 5.56
C ASP A 593 3.43 -31.23 4.85
N THR A 594 4.69 -31.10 5.31
CA THR A 594 5.72 -30.23 4.74
C THR A 594 7.09 -30.91 4.87
N VAL A 595 8.04 -30.54 4.01
CA VAL A 595 9.40 -31.11 4.08
C VAL A 595 10.07 -30.83 5.44
N PHE A 596 9.68 -29.75 6.11
CA PHE A 596 10.15 -29.38 7.45
C PHE A 596 9.60 -30.23 8.60
N SER A 597 8.45 -30.90 8.43
CA SER A 597 7.91 -31.76 9.48
C SER A 597 8.59 -33.15 9.51
N LEU A 598 9.29 -33.53 8.44
CA LEU A 598 10.00 -34.80 8.32
C LEU A 598 11.01 -35.04 9.47
N PRO A 599 11.96 -34.14 9.77
CA PRO A 599 12.86 -34.29 10.92
C PRO A 599 12.12 -34.42 12.26
N ALA A 600 11.07 -33.64 12.47
CA ALA A 600 10.30 -33.67 13.72
C ALA A 600 9.56 -35.01 13.91
N ILE A 601 8.95 -35.54 12.84
CA ILE A 601 8.29 -36.85 12.86
C ILE A 601 9.32 -37.97 13.13
N ALA A 602 10.49 -37.92 12.47
CA ALA A 602 11.56 -38.90 12.68
C ALA A 602 12.10 -38.86 14.11
N ARG A 603 12.36 -37.67 14.68
CA ARG A 603 12.80 -37.51 16.08
C ARG A 603 11.76 -38.08 17.04
N LYS A 604 10.47 -37.83 16.83
CA LYS A 604 9.39 -38.37 17.65
C LYS A 604 9.35 -39.91 17.63
N MET A 605 9.55 -40.54 16.46
CA MET A 605 9.62 -42.00 16.36
C MET A 605 10.82 -42.58 17.14
N VAL A 606 11.98 -41.94 17.05
CA VAL A 606 13.19 -42.34 17.80
C VAL A 606 13.00 -42.12 19.30
N GLU A 607 12.41 -41.01 19.71
CA GLU A 607 12.12 -40.69 21.11
C GLU A 607 11.19 -41.73 21.75
N LEU A 608 10.11 -42.10 21.06
CA LEU A 608 9.20 -43.17 21.52
C LEU A 608 9.95 -44.50 21.69
N TYR A 609 10.83 -44.86 20.76
CA TYR A 609 11.61 -46.09 20.83
C TYR A 609 12.62 -46.09 21.98
N GLU A 610 13.41 -45.03 22.16
CA GLU A 610 14.50 -45.00 23.15
C GLU A 610 14.00 -44.70 24.57
N HIS A 611 13.18 -43.65 24.72
CA HIS A 611 12.82 -43.15 26.04
C HIS A 611 11.55 -43.78 26.62
N LYS A 612 10.62 -44.26 25.78
CA LYS A 612 9.40 -44.89 26.28
C LYS A 612 9.44 -46.41 26.21
N ILE A 613 9.90 -46.99 25.10
CA ILE A 613 9.92 -48.45 24.92
C ILE A 613 11.17 -49.06 25.56
N THR A 614 12.36 -48.66 25.11
CA THR A 614 13.62 -49.26 25.55
C THR A 614 13.86 -49.02 27.04
N ALA A 615 13.76 -47.78 27.51
CA ALA A 615 13.95 -47.45 28.92
C ALA A 615 13.03 -48.25 29.87
N LYS A 616 11.74 -48.42 29.52
CA LYS A 616 10.79 -49.15 30.36
C LYS A 616 11.04 -50.65 30.41
N VAL A 617 11.49 -51.24 29.30
CA VAL A 617 11.91 -52.65 29.28
C VAL A 617 13.19 -52.86 30.10
N ILE A 618 14.12 -51.90 30.08
CA ILE A 618 15.33 -51.95 30.92
C ILE A 618 14.98 -51.80 32.41
N GLU A 619 14.09 -50.88 32.79
CA GLU A 619 13.61 -50.76 34.17
C GLU A 619 13.01 -52.07 34.70
N ALA A 620 12.22 -52.77 33.87
CA ALA A 620 11.65 -54.07 34.22
C ALA A 620 12.74 -55.14 34.40
N LEU A 621 13.76 -55.15 33.55
CA LEU A 621 14.90 -56.08 33.65
C LEU A 621 15.68 -55.85 34.96
N ASP A 622 15.95 -54.59 35.29
CA ASP A 622 16.69 -54.25 36.51
C ASP A 622 15.94 -54.71 37.75
N ALA A 623 14.63 -54.51 37.80
CA ALA A 623 13.78 -54.96 38.91
C ALA A 623 13.84 -56.50 39.08
N GLU A 624 13.66 -57.26 38.00
CA GLU A 624 13.67 -58.73 38.04
C GLU A 624 15.06 -59.27 38.39
N THR A 625 16.13 -58.64 37.89
CA THR A 625 17.52 -59.02 38.21
C THR A 625 17.83 -58.83 39.70
N VAL A 626 17.38 -57.73 40.28
CA VAL A 626 17.58 -57.42 41.71
C VAL A 626 16.80 -58.38 42.61
N GLU A 627 15.56 -58.70 42.24
CA GLU A 627 14.74 -59.67 42.97
C GLU A 627 15.39 -61.05 42.98
N LEU A 628 15.79 -61.56 41.80
CA LEU A 628 16.41 -62.87 41.69
C LEU A 628 17.76 -62.95 42.43
N LYS A 629 18.57 -61.88 42.38
CA LYS A 629 19.82 -61.79 43.14
C LYS A 629 19.58 -61.88 44.65
N THR A 630 18.52 -61.24 45.14
CA THR A 630 18.14 -61.28 46.56
C THR A 630 17.75 -62.69 46.97
N SER A 631 16.93 -63.38 46.17
CA SER A 631 16.49 -64.75 46.42
C SER A 631 17.65 -65.76 46.39
N PHE A 632 18.53 -65.68 45.38
CA PHE A 632 19.71 -66.55 45.31
C PHE A 632 20.72 -66.28 46.43
N GLY A 633 20.87 -65.02 46.86
CA GLY A 633 21.72 -64.66 47.99
C GLY A 633 21.23 -65.28 49.31
N ARG A 634 19.91 -65.33 49.53
CA ARG A 634 19.34 -66.01 50.72
C ARG A 634 19.51 -67.51 50.67
N ALA A 635 19.38 -68.13 49.50
CA ALA A 635 19.60 -69.57 49.34
C ALA A 635 21.08 -69.97 49.57
N GLU A 636 22.04 -69.10 49.23
CA GLU A 636 23.46 -69.32 49.56
C GLU A 636 23.70 -69.41 51.07
N VAL A 637 23.02 -68.59 51.87
CA VAL A 637 23.11 -68.62 53.35
C VAL A 637 22.65 -69.97 53.93
N ILE A 638 21.73 -70.65 53.26
CA ILE A 638 21.17 -71.96 53.67
C ILE A 638 22.10 -73.13 53.25
N GLY A 639 23.16 -72.82 52.50
CA GLY A 639 24.19 -73.77 52.06
C GLY A 639 24.04 -74.24 50.62
N VAL A 640 23.23 -73.58 49.78
CA VAL A 640 23.12 -73.91 48.35
C VAL A 640 24.29 -73.25 47.57
N ASP A 641 25.08 -74.03 46.83
CA ASP A 641 26.22 -73.52 46.03
C ASP A 641 25.75 -72.77 44.74
N LEU A 642 25.48 -71.47 44.87
CA LEU A 642 24.99 -70.58 43.80
C LEU A 642 25.96 -69.46 43.41
N LYS A 643 27.25 -69.56 43.78
CA LYS A 643 28.26 -68.51 43.58
C LYS A 643 28.50 -68.13 42.11
N LYS A 644 28.30 -69.07 41.18
CA LYS A 644 28.51 -68.83 39.73
C LYS A 644 27.34 -68.07 39.14
N GLU A 645 26.13 -68.41 39.57
CA GLU A 645 24.86 -67.85 39.15
C GLU A 645 24.70 -66.40 39.67
N LEU A 646 25.06 -66.13 40.94
CA LEU A 646 25.13 -64.78 41.50
C LEU A 646 26.10 -63.86 40.73
N LYS A 647 27.26 -64.37 40.32
CA LYS A 647 28.21 -63.61 39.47
C LYS A 647 27.65 -63.25 38.10
N VAL A 648 26.72 -64.02 37.54
CA VAL A 648 26.06 -63.69 36.27
C VAL A 648 25.08 -62.53 36.49
N LEU A 649 24.31 -62.55 37.57
CA LEU A 649 23.40 -61.45 37.94
C LEU A 649 24.16 -60.16 38.27
N ASP A 650 25.28 -60.24 38.99
CA ASP A 650 26.15 -59.08 39.26
C ASP A 650 26.72 -58.46 37.98
N LYS A 651 27.05 -59.29 36.98
CA LYS A 651 27.53 -58.78 35.68
C LYS A 651 26.45 -58.00 34.94
N ILE A 652 25.20 -58.47 34.97
CA ILE A 652 24.05 -57.79 34.35
C ILE A 652 23.86 -56.42 35.03
N ILE A 653 23.87 -56.36 36.36
CA ILE A 653 23.74 -55.10 37.12
C ILE A 653 24.92 -54.14 36.85
N SER A 654 26.15 -54.65 36.74
CA SER A 654 27.34 -53.82 36.51
C SER A 654 27.43 -53.25 35.10
N LYS A 655 26.70 -53.84 34.13
CA LYS A 655 26.68 -53.45 32.73
C LYS A 655 25.24 -53.50 32.20
N PRO A 656 24.41 -52.51 32.57
CA PRO A 656 23.03 -52.46 32.11
C PRO A 656 22.99 -52.36 30.58
N PRO A 657 21.97 -52.97 29.94
CA PRO A 657 21.83 -52.93 28.49
C PRO A 657 21.53 -51.50 28.02
N GLN A 658 22.02 -51.13 26.83
CA GLN A 658 21.75 -49.82 26.21
C GLN A 658 20.72 -49.91 25.08
N GLU A 659 20.62 -51.08 24.43
CA GLU A 659 19.62 -51.36 23.41
C GLU A 659 18.61 -52.41 23.87
N LEU A 660 17.45 -52.41 23.23
CA LEU A 660 16.36 -53.34 23.50
C LEU A 660 16.74 -54.80 23.21
N GLU A 661 17.61 -55.03 22.22
CA GLU A 661 18.11 -56.37 21.86
C GLU A 661 19.00 -56.95 22.97
N ASP A 662 19.87 -56.12 23.55
CA ASP A 662 20.73 -56.50 24.67
C ASP A 662 19.90 -56.81 25.92
N ALA A 663 18.87 -56.00 26.19
CA ALA A 663 17.94 -56.23 27.30
C ALA A 663 17.25 -57.59 27.15
N ALA A 664 16.78 -57.91 25.94
CA ALA A 664 16.15 -59.19 25.65
C ALA A 664 17.12 -60.38 25.85
N GLU A 665 18.39 -60.26 25.47
CA GLU A 665 19.39 -61.30 25.74
C GLU A 665 19.65 -61.51 27.24
N TYR A 666 19.57 -60.44 28.04
CA TYR A 666 19.71 -60.55 29.49
C TYR A 666 18.51 -61.24 30.14
N PHE A 667 17.28 -60.98 29.68
CA PHE A 667 16.10 -61.76 30.11
C PHE A 667 16.22 -63.25 29.76
N ASP A 668 16.69 -63.59 28.56
CA ASP A 668 16.95 -65.00 28.18
C ASP A 668 17.96 -65.67 29.10
N ARG A 669 19.02 -64.94 29.52
CA ARG A 669 20.01 -65.44 30.48
C ARG A 669 19.42 -65.61 31.88
N ILE A 670 18.58 -64.69 32.35
CA ILE A 670 17.87 -64.80 33.63
C ILE A 670 16.97 -66.05 33.63
N ARG A 671 16.20 -66.27 32.55
CA ARG A 671 15.40 -67.49 32.41
C ARG A 671 16.25 -68.76 32.40
N ALA A 672 17.37 -68.77 31.69
CA ALA A 672 18.25 -69.93 31.67
C ALA A 672 18.77 -70.28 33.07
N LEU A 673 18.92 -69.29 33.96
CA LEU A 673 19.26 -69.52 35.36
C LEU A 673 18.09 -70.08 36.17
N THR A 674 16.86 -69.57 35.97
CA THR A 674 15.67 -69.99 36.73
C THR A 674 15.05 -71.31 36.26
N THR A 675 15.42 -71.81 35.08
CA THR A 675 14.94 -73.08 34.49
C THR A 675 16.01 -74.16 34.40
N SER A 676 17.24 -73.89 34.86
CA SER A 676 18.34 -74.84 34.84
C SER A 676 18.09 -76.02 35.79
N THR A 677 18.03 -77.23 35.24
CA THR A 677 17.90 -78.48 36.01
C THR A 677 19.02 -78.64 37.04
N LYS A 678 20.25 -78.18 36.72
CA LYS A 678 21.38 -78.23 37.67
C LYS A 678 21.18 -77.33 38.89
N VAL A 679 20.52 -76.18 38.72
CA VAL A 679 20.22 -75.27 39.83
C VAL A 679 19.06 -75.82 40.66
N HIS A 680 18.05 -76.38 39.98
CA HIS A 680 16.93 -77.07 40.62
C HIS A 680 17.38 -78.26 41.47
N ASP A 681 18.25 -79.13 40.93
CA ASP A 681 18.81 -80.29 41.65
C ASP A 681 19.64 -79.85 42.87
N LYS A 682 20.44 -78.79 42.77
CA LYS A 682 21.20 -78.24 43.91
C LYS A 682 20.28 -77.80 45.04
N ILE A 683 19.20 -77.09 44.70
CA ILE A 683 18.23 -76.58 45.67
C ILE A 683 17.43 -77.74 46.27
N LYS A 684 16.95 -78.68 45.46
CA LYS A 684 16.17 -79.84 45.89
C LYS A 684 16.97 -80.80 46.77
N ASN A 685 18.23 -81.08 46.42
CA ASN A 685 19.11 -81.92 47.24
C ASN A 685 19.35 -81.29 48.61
N ARG A 686 19.63 -79.99 48.67
CA ARG A 686 19.82 -79.29 49.95
C ARG A 686 18.52 -79.25 50.76
N ALA A 687 17.37 -79.03 50.13
CA ALA A 687 16.07 -79.08 50.80
C ALA A 687 15.78 -80.45 51.42
N ASN A 688 16.06 -81.53 50.69
CA ASN A 688 15.91 -82.91 51.18
C ASN A 688 16.83 -83.22 52.36
N GLU A 689 18.09 -82.78 52.29
CA GLU A 689 19.05 -82.92 53.40
C GLU A 689 18.57 -82.17 54.64
N SER A 690 18.17 -80.91 54.51
CA SER A 690 17.64 -80.10 55.61
C SER A 690 16.36 -80.71 56.19
N TYR A 691 15.48 -81.27 55.36
CA TYR A 691 14.28 -81.96 55.82
C TYR A 691 14.58 -83.18 56.71
N GLU A 692 15.49 -84.05 56.29
CA GLU A 692 15.91 -85.24 57.07
C GLU A 692 16.65 -84.85 58.36
N GLN A 693 17.47 -83.79 58.32
CA GLN A 693 18.14 -83.23 59.50
C GLN A 693 17.11 -82.77 60.55
N LEU A 694 16.13 -81.96 60.15
CA LEU A 694 15.09 -81.44 61.05
C LEU A 694 14.21 -82.55 61.63
N LYS A 695 13.88 -83.57 60.82
CA LYS A 695 13.13 -84.74 61.28
C LYS A 695 13.89 -85.54 62.34
N SER A 696 15.20 -85.69 62.19
CA SER A 696 16.07 -86.37 63.15
C SER A 696 16.27 -85.55 64.44
N ALA A 697 16.30 -84.21 64.35
CA ALA A 697 16.38 -83.36 65.52
C ALA A 697 15.08 -83.36 66.36
N ILE A 698 13.92 -83.56 65.73
CA ILE A 698 12.63 -83.62 66.44
C ILE A 698 12.57 -84.79 67.43
N THR A 699 13.13 -85.95 67.08
CA THR A 699 13.13 -87.11 67.99
C THR A 699 13.91 -86.83 69.28
N LEU A 700 14.95 -85.99 69.22
CA LEU A 700 15.67 -85.53 70.41
C LEU A 700 14.80 -84.65 71.33
N PHE A 701 13.97 -83.79 70.76
CA PHE A 701 13.05 -82.96 71.57
C PHE A 701 11.91 -83.79 72.20
N GLU A 702 11.51 -84.89 71.56
CA GLU A 702 10.58 -85.86 72.13
C GLU A 702 11.18 -86.55 73.37
N ASP A 703 12.43 -87.00 73.28
CA ASP A 703 13.15 -87.66 74.38
C ASP A 703 13.41 -86.72 75.58
N GLN A 704 13.53 -85.41 75.32
CA GLN A 704 13.70 -84.38 76.36
C GLN A 704 12.36 -83.88 76.97
N GLY A 705 11.22 -84.44 76.55
CA GLY A 705 9.92 -84.21 77.18
C GLY A 705 9.23 -82.90 76.79
N MET A 706 9.34 -82.46 75.52
CA MET A 706 8.71 -81.23 75.00
C MET A 706 7.60 -81.49 73.96
N PRO A 707 6.43 -82.02 74.36
CA PRO A 707 5.41 -82.50 73.41
C PRO A 707 4.74 -81.39 72.59
N GLU A 708 4.47 -80.21 73.15
CA GLU A 708 3.77 -79.13 72.42
C GLU A 708 4.62 -78.54 71.27
N THR A 709 5.91 -78.34 71.51
CA THR A 709 6.85 -77.80 70.51
C THR A 709 7.09 -78.79 69.38
N VAL A 710 7.19 -80.08 69.71
CA VAL A 710 7.31 -81.18 68.75
C VAL A 710 6.11 -81.24 67.82
N VAL A 711 4.88 -81.18 68.34
CA VAL A 711 3.66 -81.24 67.51
C VAL A 711 3.64 -80.09 66.50
N ARG A 712 3.99 -78.87 66.92
CA ARG A 712 4.05 -77.70 66.04
C ARG A 712 5.07 -77.88 64.93
N LEU A 713 6.28 -78.34 65.26
CA LEU A 713 7.37 -78.56 64.30
C LEU A 713 7.08 -79.71 63.32
N LYS A 714 6.48 -80.81 63.81
CA LYS A 714 6.00 -81.92 62.96
C LYS A 714 4.93 -81.45 61.96
N THR A 715 3.97 -80.65 62.39
CA THR A 715 2.90 -80.13 61.51
C THR A 715 3.46 -79.24 60.39
N LEU A 716 4.52 -78.47 60.65
CA LEU A 716 5.18 -77.64 59.65
C LEU A 716 6.01 -78.49 58.66
N LEU A 717 6.68 -79.54 59.14
CA LEU A 717 7.44 -80.46 58.29
C LEU A 717 6.55 -81.39 57.46
N GLU A 718 5.36 -81.76 57.91
CA GLU A 718 4.43 -82.62 57.14
C GLU A 718 4.01 -81.99 55.80
N LYS A 719 4.06 -80.67 55.66
CA LYS A 719 3.72 -79.95 54.41
C LYS A 719 4.85 -79.94 53.37
N VAL A 720 6.08 -80.23 53.79
CA VAL A 720 7.28 -80.10 52.94
C VAL A 720 7.40 -81.21 51.88
N PRO A 721 7.10 -82.49 52.16
CA PRO A 721 7.16 -83.57 51.17
C PRO A 721 6.21 -83.38 49.97
N GLU A 722 5.00 -82.87 50.20
CA GLU A 722 4.04 -82.57 49.12
C GLU A 722 4.56 -81.43 48.22
N GLN A 723 5.24 -80.44 48.78
CA GLN A 723 5.81 -79.31 48.04
C GLN A 723 7.12 -79.66 47.30
N LEU A 724 7.92 -80.61 47.80
CA LEU A 724 9.14 -81.10 47.14
C LEU A 724 8.89 -82.16 46.05
N SER A 725 7.74 -82.82 46.10
CA SER A 725 7.35 -83.86 45.14
C SER A 725 6.62 -83.31 43.90
N ALA A 726 6.08 -82.09 43.97
CA ALA A 726 5.62 -81.38 42.79
C ALA A 726 6.82 -81.05 41.88
N GLU A 727 6.77 -81.44 40.60
CA GLU A 727 7.73 -80.95 39.60
C GLU A 727 7.48 -79.46 39.35
N SER A 728 8.11 -78.58 40.13
CA SER A 728 8.06 -77.15 39.85
C SER A 728 8.87 -76.85 38.58
N GLN A 729 8.26 -76.17 37.61
CA GLN A 729 8.95 -75.72 36.39
C GLN A 729 9.97 -74.61 36.68
N HIS A 730 9.82 -73.91 37.81
CA HIS A 730 10.63 -72.76 38.18
C HIS A 730 11.36 -72.97 39.51
N VAL A 731 12.62 -72.53 39.54
CA VAL A 731 13.51 -72.58 40.71
C VAL A 731 12.95 -71.82 41.93
N ASN A 732 12.11 -70.80 41.73
CA ASN A 732 11.58 -69.95 42.81
C ASN A 732 10.71 -70.73 43.81
N GLU A 733 9.87 -71.65 43.36
CA GLU A 733 8.99 -72.43 44.24
C GLU A 733 9.77 -73.40 45.13
N ALA A 734 10.82 -74.04 44.59
CA ALA A 734 11.72 -74.90 45.36
C ALA A 734 12.60 -74.11 46.34
N LEU A 735 12.88 -72.84 46.02
CA LEU A 735 13.66 -71.94 46.84
C LEU A 735 12.84 -71.43 48.05
N ASP A 736 11.55 -71.18 47.89
CA ASP A 736 10.64 -70.87 49.00
C ASP A 736 10.53 -72.02 50.02
N VAL A 737 10.55 -73.27 49.55
CA VAL A 737 10.61 -74.46 50.42
C VAL A 737 11.93 -74.50 51.20
N CYS A 738 13.05 -74.12 50.59
CA CYS A 738 14.33 -74.01 51.31
C CYS A 738 14.31 -72.92 52.38
N LEU A 739 13.74 -71.75 52.08
CA LEU A 739 13.64 -70.63 53.03
C LEU A 739 12.79 -70.97 54.25
N THR A 740 11.68 -71.69 54.05
CA THR A 740 10.83 -72.17 55.15
C THR A 740 11.54 -73.20 56.02
N LEU A 741 12.27 -74.15 55.43
CA LEU A 741 13.09 -75.11 56.19
C LEU A 741 14.20 -74.45 57.00
N ALA A 742 14.88 -73.43 56.45
CA ALA A 742 15.91 -72.68 57.19
C ALA A 742 15.35 -71.95 58.42
N THR A 743 14.16 -71.36 58.28
CA THR A 743 13.49 -70.69 59.40
C THR A 743 13.18 -71.67 60.55
N ILE A 744 12.78 -72.90 60.21
CA ILE A 744 12.53 -73.97 61.19
C ILE A 744 13.84 -74.42 61.86
N GLN A 745 14.94 -74.48 61.11
CA GLN A 745 16.26 -74.83 61.61
C GLN A 745 16.76 -73.85 62.67
N ASP A 746 16.65 -72.55 62.41
CA ASP A 746 17.04 -71.51 63.37
C ASP A 746 16.24 -71.61 64.68
N GLU A 747 14.94 -71.89 64.57
CA GLU A 747 14.07 -72.07 65.74
C GLU A 747 14.49 -73.29 66.58
N MET A 748 14.82 -74.43 65.95
CA MET A 748 15.32 -75.62 66.65
C MET A 748 16.67 -75.40 67.33
N LEU A 749 17.59 -74.69 66.67
CA LEU A 749 18.93 -74.42 67.22
C LEU A 749 18.85 -73.58 68.51
N SER A 750 17.99 -72.56 68.51
CA SER A 750 17.70 -71.74 69.70
C SER A 750 17.15 -72.58 70.87
N ILE A 751 16.29 -73.56 70.57
CA ILE A 751 15.73 -74.47 71.58
C ILE A 751 16.83 -75.36 72.20
N VAL A 752 17.71 -75.98 71.41
CA VAL A 752 18.81 -76.83 71.93
C VAL A 752 19.73 -76.05 72.86
N GLN A 753 20.13 -74.84 72.47
CA GLN A 753 20.95 -73.95 73.30
C GLN A 753 20.24 -73.59 74.61
N GLY A 754 18.93 -73.31 74.55
CA GLY A 754 18.10 -73.03 75.72
C GLY A 754 18.00 -74.20 76.70
N ILE A 755 17.89 -75.44 76.21
CA ILE A 755 17.85 -76.65 77.05
C ILE A 755 19.17 -76.84 77.79
N SER A 756 20.30 -76.76 77.09
CA SER A 756 21.63 -77.01 77.68
C SER A 756 21.95 -76.07 78.84
N ARG A 757 21.53 -74.80 78.74
CA ARG A 757 21.67 -73.80 79.81
C ARG A 757 20.86 -74.19 81.05
N LYS A 758 19.58 -74.54 80.88
CA LYS A 758 18.71 -74.98 81.99
C LYS A 758 19.23 -76.25 82.65
N ASP A 759 19.72 -77.21 81.87
CA ASP A 759 20.29 -78.45 82.42
C ASP A 759 21.60 -78.21 83.15
N GLY A 760 22.39 -77.21 82.73
CA GLY A 760 23.62 -76.81 83.43
C GLY A 760 23.36 -76.28 84.83
N GLU A 761 22.32 -75.46 84.99
CA GLU A 761 21.90 -74.94 86.29
C GLU A 761 21.45 -76.07 87.24
N LYS A 762 20.57 -76.96 86.77
CA LYS A 762 20.14 -78.14 87.53
C LYS A 762 21.31 -79.05 87.89
N HIS A 763 22.26 -79.21 86.99
CA HIS A 763 23.44 -80.03 87.21
C HIS A 763 24.31 -79.48 88.34
N LEU A 764 24.53 -78.17 88.35
CA LEU A 764 25.33 -77.49 89.36
C LEU A 764 24.67 -77.54 90.75
N GLU A 765 23.34 -77.47 90.82
CA GLU A 765 22.60 -77.72 92.06
C GLU A 765 22.76 -79.17 92.55
N ASN A 766 22.66 -80.15 91.65
CA ASN A 766 22.82 -81.57 91.99
C ASN A 766 24.24 -81.88 92.51
N LEU A 767 25.27 -81.28 91.93
CA LEU A 767 26.66 -81.35 92.41
C LEU A 767 26.82 -80.85 93.84
N LYS A 768 26.28 -79.67 94.15
CA LYS A 768 26.32 -79.07 95.50
C LYS A 768 25.61 -79.94 96.53
N ASN A 769 24.49 -80.56 96.15
CA ASN A 769 23.73 -81.42 97.05
C ASN A 769 24.43 -82.77 97.34
N LYS A 770 25.07 -83.38 96.33
CA LYS A 770 25.72 -84.70 96.47
C LYS A 770 27.16 -84.64 97.00
N SER A 771 27.89 -83.55 96.79
CA SER A 771 29.28 -83.42 97.23
C SER A 771 29.42 -82.50 98.44
N LYS A 772 29.64 -83.09 99.63
CA LYS A 772 29.76 -82.36 100.91
C LYS A 772 30.97 -81.42 100.95
N TYR A 773 32.01 -81.72 100.19
CA TYR A 773 33.25 -80.94 100.13
C TYR A 773 33.42 -80.17 98.80
N TYR A 774 32.33 -79.96 98.05
CA TYR A 774 32.36 -79.31 96.72
C TYR A 774 33.12 -77.99 96.70
N SER A 775 32.99 -77.16 97.74
CA SER A 775 33.72 -75.88 97.85
C SER A 775 35.24 -76.06 97.88
N THR A 776 35.74 -77.12 98.53
CA THR A 776 37.16 -77.45 98.55
C THR A 776 37.61 -78.06 97.22
N ILE A 777 36.80 -78.94 96.61
CA ILE A 777 37.08 -79.49 95.27
C ILE A 777 37.21 -78.37 94.25
N LYS A 778 36.29 -77.40 94.31
CA LYS A 778 36.26 -76.24 93.43
C LYS A 778 37.51 -75.37 93.59
N ARG A 779 37.96 -75.09 94.82
CA ARG A 779 39.20 -74.33 95.07
C ARG A 779 40.45 -75.05 94.56
N VAL A 780 40.53 -76.37 94.77
CA VAL A 780 41.64 -77.18 94.24
C VAL A 780 41.67 -77.14 92.71
N TYR A 781 40.50 -77.15 92.05
CA TYR A 781 40.43 -76.94 90.60
C TYR A 781 40.87 -75.52 90.20
N GLU A 782 40.44 -74.49 90.92
CA GLU A 782 40.79 -73.10 90.64
C GLU A 782 42.30 -72.82 90.82
N SER A 783 42.97 -73.47 91.79
CA SER A 783 44.41 -73.30 91.99
C SER A 783 45.27 -74.07 90.99
N GLN A 784 44.81 -75.22 90.49
CA GLN A 784 45.54 -76.03 89.49
C GLN A 784 44.62 -76.62 88.39
N PRO A 785 44.06 -75.80 87.49
CA PRO A 785 43.01 -76.24 86.56
C PRO A 785 43.49 -77.23 85.48
N ALA A 786 44.73 -77.07 84.99
CA ALA A 786 45.31 -77.94 83.95
C ALA A 786 45.63 -79.34 84.49
N ASP A 787 46.27 -79.41 85.65
CA ASP A 787 46.64 -80.68 86.28
C ASP A 787 45.42 -81.41 86.84
N PHE A 788 44.43 -80.67 87.37
CA PHE A 788 43.14 -81.24 87.78
C PHE A 788 42.40 -81.87 86.60
N SER A 789 42.33 -81.18 85.45
CA SER A 789 41.65 -81.69 84.26
C SER A 789 42.32 -82.94 83.70
N LYS A 790 43.66 -83.03 83.79
CA LYS A 790 44.45 -84.15 83.30
C LYS A 790 44.40 -85.37 84.23
N LEU A 791 44.49 -85.16 85.54
CA LEU A 791 44.66 -86.24 86.52
C LEU A 791 43.35 -86.68 87.19
N ILE A 792 42.33 -85.81 87.31
CA ILE A 792 41.14 -86.08 88.13
C ILE A 792 39.88 -86.25 87.29
N TYR A 793 39.51 -85.23 86.49
CA TYR A 793 38.36 -85.27 85.59
C TYR A 793 38.41 -84.13 84.55
N PRO A 794 38.10 -84.37 83.26
CA PRO A 794 38.30 -83.40 82.17
C PRO A 794 37.27 -82.24 82.17
N LEU A 795 37.34 -81.36 83.16
CA LEU A 795 36.44 -80.20 83.28
C LEU A 795 36.69 -79.13 82.20
N LYS A 796 37.92 -79.03 81.69
CA LYS A 796 38.25 -78.13 80.58
C LYS A 796 37.54 -78.53 79.27
N GLU A 797 37.46 -79.82 78.98
CA GLU A 797 36.73 -80.33 77.80
C GLU A 797 35.22 -80.06 77.89
N LEU A 798 34.65 -80.09 79.09
CA LEU A 798 33.26 -79.72 79.33
C LEU A 798 33.03 -78.23 79.01
N GLN A 799 33.91 -77.33 79.47
CA GLN A 799 33.81 -75.89 79.18
C GLN A 799 34.00 -75.57 77.70
N GLU A 800 34.91 -76.27 77.02
CA GLU A 800 35.10 -76.12 75.57
C GLU A 800 33.88 -76.59 74.78
N ALA A 801 33.24 -77.69 75.18
CA ALA A 801 32.02 -78.18 74.57
C ALA A 801 30.83 -77.21 74.78
N GLU A 802 30.67 -76.65 75.99
CA GLU A 802 29.63 -75.65 76.28
C GLU A 802 29.79 -74.39 75.42
N ASN A 803 31.01 -73.87 75.28
CA ASN A 803 31.28 -72.70 74.42
C ASN A 803 31.08 -73.01 72.93
N SER A 804 31.34 -74.24 72.50
CA SER A 804 31.15 -74.65 71.10
C SER A 804 29.66 -74.80 70.77
N LEU A 805 28.85 -75.25 71.72
CA LEU A 805 27.38 -75.31 71.57
C LEU A 805 26.76 -73.91 71.40
N GLU A 806 27.20 -72.91 72.17
CA GLU A 806 26.69 -71.54 72.03
C GLU A 806 27.06 -70.88 70.69
N LYS A 807 28.14 -71.34 70.05
CA LYS A 807 28.64 -70.81 68.77
C LYS A 807 28.23 -71.64 67.56
N SER A 808 27.55 -72.76 67.75
CA SER A 808 27.15 -73.64 66.66
C SER A 808 26.12 -72.91 65.77
N GLU A 809 26.43 -72.79 64.47
CA GLU A 809 25.53 -72.22 63.45
C GLU A 809 24.63 -73.31 62.82
N THR A 810 25.00 -74.59 63.01
CA THR A 810 24.26 -75.73 62.46
C THR A 810 23.68 -76.60 63.57
N LEU A 811 22.51 -77.18 63.30
CA LEU A 811 21.77 -77.99 64.25
C LEU A 811 22.50 -79.31 64.58
N ASP A 812 23.20 -79.90 63.61
CA ASP A 812 23.95 -81.15 63.80
C ASP A 812 25.15 -80.97 64.74
N GLU A 813 25.93 -79.91 64.55
CA GLU A 813 27.05 -79.57 65.44
C GLU A 813 26.54 -79.29 66.86
N ALA A 814 25.43 -78.55 66.97
CA ALA A 814 24.81 -78.27 68.25
C ALA A 814 24.37 -79.56 68.97
N ILE A 815 23.75 -80.51 68.28
CA ILE A 815 23.31 -81.78 68.86
C ILE A 815 24.50 -82.63 69.34
N ILE A 816 25.59 -82.70 68.58
CA ILE A 816 26.80 -83.45 68.96
C ILE A 816 27.40 -82.87 70.24
N HIS A 817 27.54 -81.54 70.31
CA HIS A 817 28.05 -80.87 71.50
C HIS A 817 27.11 -81.03 72.70
N PHE A 818 25.79 -80.96 72.49
CA PHE A 818 24.78 -81.17 73.52
C PHE A 818 24.91 -82.55 74.20
N ASN A 819 24.98 -83.64 73.42
CA ASN A 819 25.11 -84.99 73.96
C ASN A 819 26.43 -85.18 74.73
N LYS A 820 27.53 -84.64 74.20
CA LYS A 820 28.84 -84.69 74.86
C LYS A 820 28.84 -83.96 76.21
N ILE A 821 28.13 -82.83 76.30
CA ILE A 821 27.97 -82.07 77.55
C ILE A 821 27.19 -82.88 78.59
N ASP A 822 26.10 -83.54 78.22
CA ASP A 822 25.30 -84.35 79.15
C ASP A 822 26.10 -85.52 79.74
N GLU A 823 26.86 -86.25 78.91
CA GLU A 823 27.75 -87.33 79.36
C GLU A 823 28.81 -86.84 80.36
N LEU A 824 29.52 -85.77 79.99
CA LEU A 824 30.58 -85.19 80.82
C LEU A 824 30.05 -84.64 82.14
N ARG A 825 28.86 -84.04 82.14
CA ARG A 825 28.16 -83.59 83.36
C ARG A 825 27.84 -84.79 84.25
N ARG A 826 27.15 -85.81 83.76
CA ARG A 826 26.79 -87.00 84.56
C ARG A 826 28.02 -87.67 85.21
N GLY A 827 29.08 -87.87 84.43
CA GLY A 827 30.32 -88.45 84.95
C GLY A 827 31.00 -87.58 86.03
N TRP A 828 30.87 -86.26 85.94
CA TRP A 828 31.42 -85.33 86.93
C TRP A 828 30.70 -85.43 88.28
N VAL A 829 29.36 -85.50 88.29
CA VAL A 829 28.57 -85.72 89.52
C VAL A 829 29.01 -86.99 90.24
N ASP A 830 29.20 -88.08 89.51
CA ASP A 830 29.60 -89.35 90.10
C ASP A 830 31.03 -89.31 90.65
N LYS A 831 31.96 -88.67 89.93
CA LYS A 831 33.34 -88.50 90.40
C LYS A 831 33.39 -87.60 91.64
N ALA A 832 32.71 -86.45 91.62
CA ALA A 832 32.64 -85.52 92.75
C ALA A 832 32.01 -86.14 94.01
N SER A 833 31.06 -87.07 93.83
CA SER A 833 30.49 -87.86 94.93
C SER A 833 31.53 -88.83 95.54
N LYS A 834 32.29 -89.56 94.71
CA LYS A 834 33.36 -90.47 95.17
C LYS A 834 34.50 -89.74 95.87
N MET A 835 34.82 -88.51 95.44
CA MET A 835 35.84 -87.66 96.07
C MET A 835 35.49 -87.27 97.51
N ASN A 836 34.22 -87.39 97.94
CA ASN A 836 33.87 -87.22 99.35
C ASN A 836 34.57 -88.26 100.25
N ASP A 837 34.76 -89.49 99.76
CA ASP A 837 35.45 -90.55 100.53
C ASP A 837 36.95 -90.30 100.59
N TRP A 838 37.53 -89.72 99.54
CA TRP A 838 38.92 -89.27 99.55
C TRP A 838 39.11 -88.20 100.63
N HIS A 839 38.22 -87.20 100.67
CA HIS A 839 38.24 -86.13 101.67
C HIS A 839 38.14 -86.61 103.13
N LYS A 840 37.46 -87.73 103.40
CA LYS A 840 37.48 -88.34 104.76
C LYS A 840 38.89 -88.71 105.21
N SER A 841 39.71 -89.16 104.27
CA SER A 841 41.10 -89.58 104.54
C SER A 841 42.00 -88.38 104.84
N VAL A 842 41.73 -87.20 104.26
CA VAL A 842 42.47 -85.96 104.57
C VAL A 842 42.43 -85.65 106.06
N LYS A 843 41.30 -85.89 106.75
CA LYS A 843 41.21 -85.70 108.21
C LYS A 843 42.20 -86.55 109.00
N MET A 844 42.51 -87.76 108.53
CA MET A 844 43.51 -88.61 109.18
C MET A 844 44.93 -88.05 108.97
N PHE A 845 45.26 -87.59 107.77
CA PHE A 845 46.58 -86.99 107.48
C PHE A 845 46.77 -85.62 108.12
N MET A 846 45.67 -84.91 108.41
CA MET A 846 45.68 -83.66 109.16
C MET A 846 45.69 -83.87 110.69
N ALA A 847 45.61 -85.11 111.18
CA ALA A 847 45.66 -85.38 112.62
C ALA A 847 47.06 -85.02 113.17
N GLY A 848 47.10 -84.08 114.11
CA GLY A 848 48.34 -83.52 114.65
C GLY A 848 48.78 -82.20 114.01
N PHE A 849 48.08 -81.72 112.96
CA PHE A 849 48.31 -80.38 112.41
C PHE A 849 47.84 -79.31 113.41
N SER A 850 48.72 -78.38 113.77
CA SER A 850 48.37 -77.21 114.56
C SER A 850 48.45 -75.94 113.70
N PRO A 851 47.34 -75.22 113.48
CA PRO A 851 47.36 -73.97 112.74
C PRO A 851 48.20 -72.86 113.41
N ALA A 852 48.45 -73.00 114.73
CA ALA A 852 49.21 -72.04 115.54
C ALA A 852 50.73 -72.32 115.58
N ALA A 853 51.21 -73.38 114.93
CA ALA A 853 52.64 -73.66 114.80
C ALA A 853 53.34 -72.65 113.86
N SER A 854 54.67 -72.57 113.95
CA SER A 854 55.47 -71.72 113.06
C SER A 854 55.30 -72.12 111.60
N GLN A 855 55.57 -71.20 110.67
CA GLN A 855 55.40 -71.47 109.23
C GLN A 855 56.30 -72.62 108.74
N ASP A 856 57.52 -72.70 109.23
CA ASP A 856 58.45 -73.79 108.88
C ASP A 856 57.97 -75.14 109.42
N ASP A 857 57.39 -75.19 110.62
CA ASP A 857 56.85 -76.43 111.19
C ASP A 857 55.58 -76.89 110.45
N ARG A 858 54.73 -75.95 110.03
CA ARG A 858 53.53 -76.25 109.22
C ARG A 858 53.91 -76.79 107.84
N ASN A 859 54.89 -76.18 107.17
CA ASN A 859 55.36 -76.65 105.88
C ASN A 859 55.99 -78.05 105.98
N LYS A 860 56.83 -78.29 106.99
CA LYS A 860 57.37 -79.63 107.25
C LYS A 860 56.27 -80.66 107.49
N PHE A 861 55.24 -80.31 108.25
CA PHE A 861 54.10 -81.20 108.46
C PHE A 861 53.35 -81.50 107.15
N ILE A 862 53.08 -80.48 106.33
CA ILE A 862 52.40 -80.64 105.04
C ILE A 862 53.23 -81.50 104.10
N ASP A 863 54.55 -81.30 104.03
CA ASP A 863 55.45 -82.10 103.21
C ASP A 863 55.50 -83.55 103.68
N ASP A 864 55.55 -83.78 105.00
CA ASP A 864 55.50 -85.13 105.59
C ASP A 864 54.16 -85.81 105.37
N ALA A 865 53.05 -85.09 105.52
CA ALA A 865 51.70 -85.61 105.27
C ALA A 865 51.50 -85.90 103.78
N THR A 866 52.00 -85.05 102.89
CA THR A 866 51.96 -85.26 101.43
C THR A 866 52.81 -86.45 101.02
N ARG A 867 53.99 -86.63 101.61
CA ARG A 867 54.82 -87.84 101.43
C ARG A 867 54.07 -89.08 101.88
N LYS A 868 53.46 -89.07 103.07
CA LYS A 868 52.64 -90.19 103.58
C LYS A 868 51.45 -90.49 102.67
N ILE A 869 50.78 -89.48 102.12
CA ILE A 869 49.68 -89.66 101.16
C ILE A 869 50.18 -90.37 99.90
N ARG A 870 51.34 -89.96 99.35
CA ARG A 870 51.96 -90.62 98.19
C ARG A 870 52.40 -92.06 98.47
N GLU A 871 52.86 -92.34 99.68
CA GLU A 871 53.20 -93.70 100.11
C GLU A 871 51.95 -94.57 100.35
N THR A 872 50.85 -93.98 100.82
CA THR A 872 49.61 -94.70 101.19
C THR A 872 48.73 -95.01 99.97
N TYR A 873 48.62 -94.09 99.02
CA TYR A 873 47.78 -94.26 97.84
C TYR A 873 48.63 -94.48 96.59
N SER A 874 48.58 -95.70 96.07
CA SER A 874 49.24 -96.08 94.80
C SER A 874 48.63 -95.40 93.57
N ARG A 875 47.40 -94.89 93.69
CA ARG A 875 46.72 -94.16 92.63
C ARG A 875 47.15 -92.70 92.59
N GLU A 876 47.67 -92.27 91.45
CA GLU A 876 48.18 -90.91 91.22
C GLU A 876 47.08 -89.84 91.29
N ASP A 877 45.86 -90.15 90.83
CA ASP A 877 44.71 -89.23 90.88
C ASP A 877 44.28 -88.93 92.33
N ILE A 878 44.30 -89.94 93.19
CA ILE A 878 43.95 -89.81 94.61
C ILE A 878 45.07 -89.12 95.38
N SER A 879 46.32 -89.57 95.23
CA SER A 879 47.46 -89.04 96.00
C SER A 879 47.74 -87.58 95.64
N SER A 880 47.67 -87.20 94.36
CA SER A 880 47.85 -85.82 93.91
C SER A 880 46.73 -84.93 94.42
N TYR A 881 45.48 -85.34 94.24
CA TYR A 881 44.34 -84.59 94.74
C TYR A 881 44.35 -84.41 96.25
N LEU A 882 44.63 -85.48 97.02
CA LEU A 882 44.68 -85.41 98.48
C LEU A 882 45.82 -84.53 98.97
N GLY A 883 46.97 -84.53 98.29
CA GLY A 883 48.07 -83.60 98.57
C GLY A 883 47.66 -82.14 98.36
N TRP A 884 47.01 -81.83 97.22
CA TRP A 884 46.51 -80.47 96.95
C TRP A 884 45.40 -80.06 97.90
N ALA A 885 44.44 -80.94 98.16
CA ALA A 885 43.35 -80.71 99.10
C ALA A 885 43.87 -80.50 100.53
N LEU A 886 44.91 -81.23 100.95
CA LEU A 886 45.54 -81.05 102.26
C LEU A 886 46.19 -79.66 102.38
N LYS A 887 46.89 -79.21 101.34
CA LYS A 887 47.48 -77.87 101.30
C LYS A 887 46.40 -76.77 101.36
N GLU A 888 45.35 -76.88 100.55
CA GLU A 888 44.21 -75.95 100.54
C GLU A 888 43.45 -75.93 101.87
N ILE A 889 43.24 -77.10 102.50
CA ILE A 889 42.58 -77.19 103.81
C ILE A 889 43.48 -76.58 104.91
N ALA A 890 44.79 -76.81 104.86
CA ALA A 890 45.74 -76.22 105.80
C ALA A 890 45.79 -74.69 105.66
N GLU A 891 45.88 -74.16 104.44
CA GLU A 891 45.86 -72.73 104.15
C GLU A 891 44.55 -72.09 104.63
N THR A 892 43.40 -72.69 104.31
CA THR A 892 42.10 -72.18 104.76
C THR A 892 41.88 -72.27 106.27
N MET A 893 42.49 -73.23 106.96
CA MET A 893 42.48 -73.30 108.44
C MET A 893 43.36 -72.21 109.09
N VAL A 894 44.41 -71.76 108.41
CA VAL A 894 45.25 -70.64 108.82
C VAL A 894 44.52 -69.32 108.57
N GLU A 895 43.94 -69.14 107.39
CA GLU A 895 43.18 -67.94 107.00
C GLU A 895 41.94 -67.71 107.87
N LYS A 896 41.25 -68.74 108.36
CA LYS A 896 40.09 -68.58 109.25
C LYS A 896 40.44 -68.11 110.68
N ARG A 897 41.72 -68.01 111.01
CA ARG A 897 42.22 -67.59 112.33
C ARG A 897 42.95 -66.24 112.30
N GLY A 898 43.43 -65.81 111.12
CA GLY A 898 43.80 -64.42 110.84
C GLY A 898 42.55 -63.63 110.45
#